data_AF-A0A9C8GKK9-F1
#
_entry.id   AF-A0A9C8GKK9-F1
#
_cell.length_a   1.000
_cell.length_b   1.000
_cell.length_c   1.000
_cell.angle_alpha   90.00
_cell.angle_beta   90.00
_cell.angle_gamma   90.00
#
_symmetry.space_group_name_H-M   'P 1'
#
loop_
_entity.id
_entity.type
_entity.pdbx_description
1 polymer ?
#
loop_
_entity_poly.entity_id
_entity_poly.type
_entity_poly.pdbx_seq_one_letter_code
_entity_poly.pdbx_strand_id
1 'polypeptide(L)'
;MQRIMKAACTIFLLTLFALLPPSQATAGYCDSTNPDKVPPFLTPGVDPNMLLVIDNSSSMYDLAYLEEAGYCYDETYATAQSYAGYFDPDGWYLYDFGSDKFEAATPESGCSDANYRKGPAGNREACLKIVTTLDVAGDPVVTLQTFAARGNYLNWAGASKMDIEKKILTGGKFDNSDLVLESRGCLEKRFVKQTTIDLAGQEGNEAHRLTVAIRPPNPMELLANPNDRTTRIEIFPANDADVAYDHEACQNAVEEMRQDSPNLGALKDYIDDCLTYRSGTAGDYEVSAQAALNHAIQTCWFIVKHNEPDSITVGDISRTINACEQIYEGNGPPGVDPATIGTDHMGYMCYGDFDAKRVDHPVFESGYIGYCWNHDAVTWRANGKIQNNGWSANTYPDLNECIRDGLLRYCAVIDVPPVTDPSDQVTGVGDDTGELWNLPAVLVDAGVVSQIGHPIAVLKGRIAQNETPSGLLQEFADDLRIGAMVFNRDGALHECSLPGALSTYACDAGVRDGGQVITPMGKGATHTQSLVDAINAVVADTWTPLAETMYNAVGYYLQDETMRLNAADFSTAEDPIQAWCQSNNILLITDGAPTADLNPQMVNFAESLNYNLGSGTCDALHGSTYLDDLAYYAYQGVGQDLTLNFALPAEVGTPAGEGKLRPINTYVVAVGKFRDEGTDKCNPNVLLADTAASGGTTLYQAETLNELEGALRAAFLSIRAGAASGSAASVISATRSGEGAVYQAIFWPEKYDSDTPSNKITWAGEVQALLVDAHGRLFEDTNENRKLDPPCDNEGEPADECDRQITIFYSSGAETSMVCYGTIEDDSCVGPGGAPGATAEISQVKYLWNANKWLSGITDGAITANRPEAQFLTDSATYPSKRYIFTWHDSD
;
A
#
# COMPACT_ATOMS: atom_id res chain seq x y z
N MET A 1 -63.91 -16.88 -24.22
CA MET A 1 -63.71 -17.15 -22.78
C MET A 1 -62.39 -17.86 -22.47
N GLN A 2 -61.98 -18.91 -23.19
CA GLN A 2 -60.71 -19.63 -22.89
C GLN A 2 -59.40 -18.83 -23.09
N ARG A 3 -59.39 -17.77 -23.92
CA ARG A 3 -58.19 -16.91 -24.09
C ARG A 3 -58.02 -15.88 -22.96
N ILE A 4 -59.10 -15.49 -22.29
CA ILE A 4 -59.07 -14.53 -21.17
C ILE A 4 -58.63 -15.22 -19.87
N MET A 5 -58.99 -16.50 -19.68
CA MET A 5 -58.51 -17.30 -18.54
C MET A 5 -57.00 -17.62 -18.61
N LYS A 6 -56.42 -17.77 -19.81
CA LYS A 6 -54.97 -17.99 -19.93
C LYS A 6 -54.17 -16.72 -19.64
N ALA A 7 -54.61 -15.56 -20.13
CA ALA A 7 -53.94 -14.29 -19.84
C ALA A 7 -54.01 -13.90 -18.35
N ALA A 8 -55.15 -14.13 -17.69
CA ALA A 8 -55.30 -13.87 -16.26
C ALA A 8 -54.42 -14.79 -15.39
N CYS A 9 -54.22 -16.05 -15.79
CA CYS A 9 -53.38 -17.00 -15.06
C CYS A 9 -51.87 -16.66 -15.21
N THR A 10 -51.44 -16.20 -16.40
CA THR A 10 -50.05 -15.80 -16.63
C THR A 10 -49.69 -14.50 -15.90
N ILE A 11 -50.62 -13.53 -15.84
CA ILE A 11 -50.41 -12.28 -15.10
C ILE A 11 -50.39 -12.53 -13.58
N PHE A 12 -51.23 -13.44 -13.06
CA PHE A 12 -51.26 -13.78 -11.63
C PHE A 12 -50.01 -14.54 -11.17
N LEU A 13 -49.41 -15.39 -12.03
CA LEU A 13 -48.13 -16.06 -11.74
C LEU A 13 -46.92 -15.11 -11.82
N LEU A 14 -46.94 -14.11 -12.71
CA LEU A 14 -45.88 -13.10 -12.81
C LEU A 14 -45.90 -12.11 -11.64
N THR A 15 -47.08 -11.78 -11.10
CA THR A 15 -47.18 -10.92 -9.90
C THR A 15 -46.84 -11.65 -8.60
N LEU A 16 -46.93 -12.98 -8.54
CA LEU A 16 -46.55 -13.77 -7.36
C LEU A 16 -45.04 -13.96 -7.22
N PHE A 17 -44.29 -13.87 -8.33
CA PHE A 17 -42.82 -13.91 -8.35
C PHE A 17 -42.17 -12.57 -7.93
N ALA A 18 -42.91 -11.45 -7.97
CA ALA A 18 -42.42 -10.12 -7.59
C ALA A 18 -42.63 -9.77 -6.09
N LEU A 19 -43.18 -10.70 -5.30
CA LEU A 19 -43.47 -10.52 -3.87
C LEU A 19 -42.67 -11.47 -2.96
N LEU A 20 -41.70 -12.20 -3.52
CA LEU A 20 -40.70 -12.89 -2.71
C LEU A 20 -39.64 -11.86 -2.30
N PRO A 21 -39.26 -11.79 -1.00
CA PRO A 21 -38.10 -11.01 -0.60
C PRO A 21 -36.88 -11.46 -1.44
N PRO A 22 -35.91 -10.56 -1.74
CA PRO A 22 -34.68 -10.96 -2.40
C PRO A 22 -34.14 -12.19 -1.69
N SER A 23 -33.84 -13.24 -2.46
CA SER A 23 -33.23 -14.45 -1.94
C SER A 23 -32.02 -14.04 -1.11
N GLN A 24 -32.11 -14.29 0.21
CA GLN A 24 -30.96 -14.24 1.09
C GLN A 24 -29.84 -15.03 0.42
N ALA A 25 -28.65 -14.43 0.39
CA ALA A 25 -27.42 -15.14 0.08
C ALA A 25 -27.45 -16.49 0.81
N THR A 26 -27.21 -17.57 0.08
CA THR A 26 -27.07 -18.89 0.70
C THR A 26 -25.85 -18.82 1.62
N ALA A 27 -26.07 -18.56 2.90
CA ALA A 27 -25.04 -18.66 3.92
C ALA A 27 -24.46 -20.09 3.85
N GLY A 28 -23.14 -20.19 3.69
CA GLY A 28 -22.45 -21.47 3.79
C GLY A 28 -22.74 -22.07 5.17
N TYR A 29 -23.25 -23.29 5.20
CA TYR A 29 -23.69 -23.93 6.44
C TYR A 29 -22.51 -24.66 7.08
N CYS A 30 -22.11 -24.24 8.28
CA CYS A 30 -21.16 -24.97 9.11
C CYS A 30 -21.94 -26.01 9.94
N ASP A 31 -22.04 -27.26 9.51
CA ASP A 31 -22.72 -28.28 10.34
C ASP A 31 -21.83 -28.83 11.45
N SER A 32 -22.47 -29.06 12.60
CA SER A 32 -21.93 -29.56 13.86
C SER A 32 -22.37 -31.00 14.15
N THR A 33 -21.50 -31.73 14.84
CA THR A 33 -21.68 -32.89 15.76
C THR A 33 -22.58 -34.09 15.43
N ASN A 34 -23.24 -34.21 14.27
CA ASN A 34 -23.86 -35.47 13.87
C ASN A 34 -23.20 -36.08 12.61
N PRO A 35 -22.17 -36.93 12.76
CA PRO A 35 -21.48 -37.58 11.63
C PRO A 35 -22.40 -38.46 10.76
N ASP A 36 -23.66 -38.69 11.15
CA ASP A 36 -24.58 -39.61 10.47
C ASP A 36 -25.57 -38.97 9.48
N LYS A 37 -25.53 -37.66 9.17
CA LYS A 37 -26.56 -37.06 8.28
C LYS A 37 -26.12 -36.36 7.00
N VAL A 38 -24.98 -35.70 6.93
CA VAL A 38 -24.38 -35.28 5.65
C VAL A 38 -22.87 -35.16 5.89
N PRO A 39 -22.02 -35.80 5.09
CA PRO A 39 -20.60 -35.64 5.31
C PRO A 39 -20.10 -34.25 4.86
N PRO A 40 -19.05 -33.69 5.50
CA PRO A 40 -18.53 -32.33 5.25
C PRO A 40 -18.17 -31.99 3.79
N PHE A 41 -18.05 -33.01 2.94
CA PHE A 41 -17.63 -32.92 1.55
C PHE A 41 -18.75 -32.59 0.54
N LEU A 42 -20.01 -32.43 0.98
CA LEU A 42 -21.15 -32.12 0.08
C LEU A 42 -21.61 -30.66 0.14
N THR A 43 -20.92 -29.79 0.88
CA THR A 43 -21.23 -28.37 1.00
C THR A 43 -20.04 -27.52 0.56
N PRO A 44 -20.23 -26.47 -0.26
CA PRO A 44 -19.19 -25.47 -0.46
C PRO A 44 -18.78 -24.92 0.92
N GLY A 45 -17.48 -24.91 1.19
CA GLY A 45 -16.93 -24.33 2.41
C GLY A 45 -17.33 -22.86 2.54
N VAL A 46 -17.33 -22.33 3.77
CA VAL A 46 -17.58 -20.90 3.97
C VAL A 46 -16.38 -20.10 3.50
N ASP A 47 -16.61 -19.13 2.61
CA ASP A 47 -15.56 -18.24 2.12
C ASP A 47 -14.88 -17.51 3.28
N PRO A 48 -13.54 -17.45 3.33
CA PRO A 48 -12.82 -16.73 4.37
C PRO A 48 -13.09 -15.22 4.29
N ASN A 49 -13.06 -14.57 5.44
CA ASN A 49 -13.07 -13.11 5.58
C ASN A 49 -11.64 -12.58 5.55
N MET A 50 -11.45 -11.48 4.82
CA MET A 50 -10.22 -10.71 4.81
C MET A 50 -10.56 -9.22 4.97
N LEU A 51 -10.12 -8.63 6.07
CA LEU A 51 -10.15 -7.18 6.26
C LEU A 51 -8.82 -6.63 5.78
N LEU A 52 -8.84 -5.93 4.66
CA LEU A 52 -7.68 -5.27 4.10
C LEU A 52 -7.48 -3.92 4.83
N VAL A 53 -6.37 -3.77 5.54
CA VAL A 53 -5.95 -2.51 6.16
C VAL A 53 -4.91 -1.88 5.24
N ILE A 54 -5.28 -0.77 4.60
CA ILE A 54 -4.43 -0.03 3.69
C ILE A 54 -3.82 1.13 4.45
N ASP A 55 -2.50 1.18 4.46
CA ASP A 55 -1.75 2.35 4.88
C ASP A 55 -2.00 3.49 3.90
N ASN A 56 -2.65 4.54 4.39
CA ASN A 56 -2.83 5.81 3.69
C ASN A 56 -2.14 6.95 4.44
N SER A 57 -1.05 6.63 5.14
CA SER A 57 -0.14 7.62 5.62
C SER A 57 0.45 8.42 4.47
N SER A 58 0.88 9.63 4.76
CA SER A 58 1.38 10.51 3.70
C SER A 58 2.69 10.01 3.07
N SER A 59 3.47 9.16 3.75
CA SER A 59 4.66 8.50 3.18
C SER A 59 4.34 7.61 1.99
N MET A 60 3.12 7.11 1.89
CA MET A 60 2.66 6.33 0.74
C MET A 60 2.57 7.19 -0.54
N TYR A 61 2.49 8.51 -0.45
CA TYR A 61 2.59 9.43 -1.60
C TYR A 61 4.02 9.84 -1.95
N ASP A 62 5.03 9.36 -1.21
CA ASP A 62 6.42 9.53 -1.62
C ASP A 62 6.70 8.73 -2.89
N LEU A 63 7.70 9.20 -3.65
CA LEU A 63 8.09 8.53 -4.89
C LEU A 63 8.59 7.12 -4.60
N ALA A 64 8.19 6.20 -5.47
CA ALA A 64 8.52 4.79 -5.42
C ALA A 64 10.03 4.50 -5.55
N TYR A 65 10.73 5.35 -6.29
CA TYR A 65 12.11 5.12 -6.71
C TYR A 65 13.00 6.26 -6.22
N LEU A 66 13.69 5.97 -5.12
CA LEU A 66 14.60 6.84 -4.39
C LEU A 66 15.88 6.04 -4.11
N GLU A 67 17.05 6.61 -4.35
CA GLU A 67 18.33 6.07 -3.89
C GLU A 67 18.98 7.00 -2.86
N GLU A 68 19.77 6.41 -1.95
CA GLU A 68 20.31 7.05 -0.73
C GLU A 68 21.28 8.24 -0.98
N ALA A 69 21.66 8.54 -2.23
CA ALA A 69 22.73 9.50 -2.52
C ALA A 69 22.35 10.99 -2.41
N GLY A 70 21.05 11.35 -2.41
CA GLY A 70 20.62 12.75 -2.37
C GLY A 70 19.19 12.93 -1.84
N TYR A 71 19.04 13.70 -0.76
CA TYR A 71 17.72 14.03 -0.23
C TYR A 71 16.94 14.89 -1.25
N CYS A 72 15.73 14.47 -1.63
CA CYS A 72 14.91 15.09 -2.69
C CYS A 72 15.54 15.11 -4.10
N TYR A 73 16.57 14.31 -4.38
CA TYR A 73 17.25 14.26 -5.67
C TYR A 73 17.55 12.82 -6.10
N ASP A 74 17.43 12.51 -7.40
CA ASP A 74 17.78 11.20 -7.95
C ASP A 74 18.29 11.29 -9.39
N GLU A 75 19.39 10.61 -9.68
CA GLU A 75 19.99 10.48 -11.01
C GLU A 75 20.22 9.03 -11.46
N THR A 76 19.67 8.07 -10.73
CA THR A 76 20.01 6.63 -10.81
C THR A 76 19.23 5.86 -11.87
N TYR A 77 18.50 6.54 -12.76
CA TYR A 77 17.73 5.86 -13.81
C TYR A 77 18.59 4.87 -14.61
N ALA A 78 18.21 3.60 -14.57
CA ALA A 78 18.89 2.52 -15.27
C ALA A 78 17.95 1.87 -16.29
N THR A 79 18.31 1.93 -17.57
CA THR A 79 17.53 1.30 -18.67
C THR A 79 17.37 -0.22 -18.51
N ALA A 80 18.29 -0.89 -17.79
CA ALA A 80 18.20 -2.33 -17.55
C ALA A 80 17.26 -2.71 -16.40
N GLN A 81 16.86 -1.73 -15.57
CA GLN A 81 15.95 -1.93 -14.45
C GLN A 81 14.51 -1.70 -14.92
N SER A 82 13.61 -2.56 -14.48
CA SER A 82 12.17 -2.34 -14.66
C SER A 82 11.64 -1.52 -13.50
N TYR A 83 10.83 -0.51 -13.80
CA TYR A 83 10.15 0.33 -12.81
C TYR A 83 8.64 0.11 -12.94
N ALA A 84 8.02 -0.46 -11.90
CA ALA A 84 6.59 -0.57 -11.73
C ALA A 84 5.90 0.81 -11.54
N GLY A 85 4.65 0.90 -11.96
CA GLY A 85 3.85 2.12 -11.95
C GLY A 85 2.74 2.02 -13.00
N TYR A 86 1.89 3.02 -13.15
CA TYR A 86 0.73 2.92 -14.05
C TYR A 86 1.11 2.81 -15.53
N PHE A 87 2.28 3.30 -15.94
CA PHE A 87 2.73 3.12 -17.31
C PHE A 87 3.20 1.67 -17.52
N ASP A 88 2.92 1.09 -18.68
CA ASP A 88 3.53 -0.16 -19.10
C ASP A 88 5.04 0.07 -19.32
N PRO A 89 5.95 -0.63 -18.61
CA PRO A 89 7.39 -0.47 -18.78
C PRO A 89 7.87 -0.62 -20.23
N ASP A 90 7.21 -1.46 -21.03
CA ASP A 90 7.52 -1.66 -22.45
C ASP A 90 6.70 -0.77 -23.38
N GLY A 91 5.71 -0.06 -22.83
CA GLY A 91 4.87 0.89 -23.54
C GLY A 91 5.59 2.19 -23.91
N TRP A 92 5.08 2.85 -24.94
CA TRP A 92 5.52 4.18 -25.38
C TRP A 92 4.36 5.17 -25.26
N TYR A 93 4.64 6.34 -24.68
CA TYR A 93 3.62 7.33 -24.37
C TYR A 93 3.98 8.68 -24.96
N LEU A 94 3.01 9.31 -25.62
CA LEU A 94 3.10 10.67 -26.14
C LEU A 94 2.20 11.57 -25.28
N TYR A 95 2.71 12.72 -24.86
CA TYR A 95 1.90 13.68 -24.12
C TYR A 95 1.07 14.54 -25.08
N ASP A 96 -0.25 14.56 -24.87
CA ASP A 96 -1.17 15.46 -25.55
C ASP A 96 -1.42 16.72 -24.69
N PHE A 97 -0.81 17.83 -25.10
CA PHE A 97 -0.99 19.15 -24.48
C PHE A 97 -2.40 19.72 -24.64
N GLY A 98 -3.23 19.19 -25.55
CA GLY A 98 -4.61 19.62 -25.73
C GLY A 98 -5.56 19.03 -24.69
N SER A 99 -5.31 17.79 -24.27
CA SER A 99 -6.12 17.07 -23.30
C SER A 99 -5.44 16.87 -21.93
N ASP A 100 -4.22 17.38 -21.74
CA ASP A 100 -3.41 17.28 -20.52
C ASP A 100 -3.18 15.84 -20.05
N LYS A 101 -2.87 14.91 -20.97
CA LYS A 101 -2.66 13.50 -20.63
C LYS A 101 -1.68 12.79 -21.55
N PHE A 102 -1.13 11.69 -21.04
CA PHE A 102 -0.34 10.72 -21.77
C PHE A 102 -1.23 9.75 -22.54
N GLU A 103 -0.94 9.58 -23.83
CA GLU A 103 -1.60 8.61 -24.69
C GLU A 103 -0.63 7.54 -25.14
N ALA A 104 -1.05 6.28 -25.06
CA ALA A 104 -0.28 5.17 -25.60
C ALA A 104 -0.08 5.36 -27.11
N ALA A 105 1.16 5.25 -27.57
CA ALA A 105 1.55 5.47 -28.94
C ALA A 105 2.48 4.36 -29.43
N THR A 106 2.69 4.28 -30.75
CA THR A 106 3.68 3.35 -31.32
C THR A 106 5.09 3.74 -30.84
N PRO A 107 5.98 2.76 -30.60
CA PRO A 107 7.36 3.03 -30.19
C PRO A 107 8.05 4.09 -31.05
N GLU A 108 8.76 5.00 -30.39
CA GLU A 108 9.44 6.15 -30.99
C GLU A 108 8.54 7.18 -31.72
N SER A 109 7.22 7.14 -31.53
CA SER A 109 6.35 8.23 -31.98
C SER A 109 6.78 9.55 -31.32
N GLY A 110 6.81 10.64 -32.10
CA GLY A 110 7.30 11.96 -31.67
C GLY A 110 8.83 12.13 -31.74
N CYS A 111 9.60 11.07 -31.99
CA CYS A 111 11.06 11.13 -32.02
C CYS A 111 11.68 11.67 -33.32
N SER A 112 10.94 11.66 -34.43
CA SER A 112 11.43 12.16 -35.73
C SER A 112 11.74 13.65 -35.68
N ASP A 113 10.89 14.40 -34.99
CA ASP A 113 10.92 15.86 -34.92
C ASP A 113 11.59 16.36 -33.62
N ALA A 114 11.93 15.43 -32.71
CA ALA A 114 12.62 15.70 -31.46
C ALA A 114 14.07 16.12 -31.72
N ASN A 115 14.49 17.23 -31.11
CA ASN A 115 15.87 17.72 -31.11
C ASN A 115 16.69 17.19 -29.92
N TYR A 116 16.05 16.67 -28.88
CA TYR A 116 16.69 16.00 -27.75
C TYR A 116 16.15 14.58 -27.57
N ARG A 117 17.04 13.63 -27.29
CA ARG A 117 16.72 12.19 -27.22
C ARG A 117 17.55 11.52 -26.12
N LYS A 118 16.91 10.63 -25.36
CA LYS A 118 17.57 9.76 -24.40
C LYS A 118 17.64 8.34 -24.95
N GLY A 119 18.84 7.77 -25.00
CA GLY A 119 19.07 6.41 -25.46
C GLY A 119 19.28 6.28 -26.98
N PRO A 120 19.86 5.17 -27.44
CA PRO A 120 20.17 4.95 -28.84
C PRO A 120 18.91 4.70 -29.68
N ALA A 121 19.00 4.92 -31.00
CA ALA A 121 17.92 4.58 -31.91
C ALA A 121 17.54 3.09 -31.84
N GLY A 122 16.25 2.78 -31.78
CA GLY A 122 15.70 1.45 -31.56
C GLY A 122 15.50 1.07 -30.10
N ASN A 123 16.09 1.82 -29.15
CA ASN A 123 15.93 1.62 -27.70
C ASN A 123 15.98 2.98 -26.98
N ARG A 124 15.16 3.91 -27.46
CA ARG A 124 15.03 5.24 -26.86
C ARG A 124 14.17 5.16 -25.62
N GLU A 125 14.47 6.05 -24.68
CA GLU A 125 13.77 6.19 -23.40
C GLU A 125 12.90 7.45 -23.37
N ALA A 126 13.36 8.53 -23.99
CA ALA A 126 12.63 9.80 -24.07
C ALA A 126 13.00 10.59 -25.33
N CYS A 127 12.05 11.37 -25.84
CA CYS A 127 12.17 12.24 -27.00
C CYS A 127 11.47 13.58 -26.72
N LEU A 128 12.21 14.67 -26.87
CA LEU A 128 11.74 16.01 -26.59
C LEU A 128 11.98 16.93 -27.77
N LYS A 129 10.99 17.79 -28.05
CA LYS A 129 11.11 18.90 -28.99
C LYS A 129 11.03 20.22 -28.23
N ILE A 130 12.18 20.82 -27.97
CA ILE A 130 12.31 22.10 -27.28
C ILE A 130 12.52 23.19 -28.33
N VAL A 131 11.72 24.25 -28.29
CA VAL A 131 11.79 25.36 -29.25
C VAL A 131 11.92 26.69 -28.52
N THR A 132 12.91 27.48 -28.91
CA THR A 132 13.03 28.88 -28.51
C THR A 132 12.30 29.75 -29.51
N THR A 133 11.29 30.46 -29.04
CA THR A 133 10.54 31.49 -29.79
C THR A 133 10.81 32.86 -29.19
N LEU A 134 10.22 33.92 -29.75
CA LEU A 134 10.24 35.26 -29.16
C LEU A 134 8.83 35.60 -28.69
N ASP A 135 8.69 36.20 -27.51
CA ASP A 135 7.42 36.74 -27.03
C ASP A 135 7.04 38.05 -27.73
N VAL A 136 5.95 38.69 -27.25
CA VAL A 136 5.45 39.96 -27.78
C VAL A 136 6.39 41.14 -27.50
N ALA A 137 7.28 41.03 -26.50
CA ALA A 137 8.31 42.02 -26.19
C ALA A 137 9.60 41.78 -27.00
N GLY A 138 9.73 40.63 -27.66
CA GLY A 138 10.91 40.22 -28.41
C GLY A 138 11.91 39.44 -27.57
N ASP A 139 11.53 39.01 -26.37
CA ASP A 139 12.35 38.23 -25.45
C ASP A 139 12.25 36.73 -25.76
N PRO A 140 13.35 35.96 -25.64
CA PRO A 140 13.35 34.54 -25.96
C PRO A 140 12.52 33.73 -24.96
N VAL A 141 11.59 32.91 -25.46
CA VAL A 141 10.78 31.98 -24.67
C VAL A 141 11.06 30.56 -25.11
N VAL A 142 11.55 29.73 -24.19
CA VAL A 142 11.80 28.31 -24.39
C VAL A 142 10.53 27.53 -24.04
N THR A 143 10.06 26.69 -24.96
CA THR A 143 8.83 25.91 -24.79
C THR A 143 9.03 24.46 -25.20
N LEU A 144 8.32 23.56 -24.54
CA LEU A 144 8.23 22.15 -24.93
C LEU A 144 7.06 21.95 -25.89
N GLN A 145 7.34 21.51 -27.13
CA GLN A 145 6.30 21.23 -28.14
C GLN A 145 5.91 19.76 -28.21
N THR A 146 6.81 18.86 -27.84
CA THR A 146 6.58 17.42 -27.92
C THR A 146 7.36 16.76 -26.80
N PHE A 147 6.68 15.88 -26.08
CA PHE A 147 7.27 15.03 -25.06
C PHE A 147 6.74 13.61 -25.27
N ALA A 148 7.66 12.68 -25.50
CA ALA A 148 7.35 11.27 -25.58
C ALA A 148 8.37 10.48 -24.78
N ALA A 149 7.93 9.44 -24.09
CA ALA A 149 8.82 8.61 -23.29
C ALA A 149 8.33 7.17 -23.19
N ARG A 150 9.25 6.27 -22.89
CA ARG A 150 8.95 4.89 -22.51
C ARG A 150 8.30 4.89 -21.13
N GLY A 151 7.33 4.01 -20.92
CA GLY A 151 6.65 3.91 -19.63
C GLY A 151 7.61 3.58 -18.48
N ASN A 152 8.69 2.84 -18.74
CA ASN A 152 9.74 2.57 -17.74
C ASN A 152 10.36 3.85 -17.18
N TYR A 153 10.67 4.83 -18.05
CA TYR A 153 11.20 6.13 -17.63
C TYR A 153 10.16 6.95 -16.86
N LEU A 154 8.89 6.92 -17.29
CA LEU A 154 7.81 7.65 -16.63
C LEU A 154 7.47 7.08 -15.24
N ASN A 155 7.53 5.77 -15.07
CA ASN A 155 7.35 5.11 -13.78
C ASN A 155 8.49 5.48 -12.81
N TRP A 156 9.76 5.39 -13.24
CA TRP A 156 10.90 5.87 -12.44
C TRP A 156 10.75 7.35 -12.06
N ALA A 157 10.27 8.16 -13.00
CA ALA A 157 10.12 9.58 -12.79
C ALA A 157 9.04 9.90 -11.76
N GLY A 158 7.82 9.38 -11.92
CA GLY A 158 6.64 9.94 -11.24
C GLY A 158 5.77 8.98 -10.43
N ALA A 159 6.04 7.67 -10.40
CA ALA A 159 5.23 6.73 -9.63
C ALA A 159 5.43 6.93 -8.11
N SER A 160 4.34 6.95 -7.35
CA SER A 160 4.38 6.85 -5.88
C SER A 160 4.18 5.41 -5.41
N LYS A 161 4.47 5.15 -4.12
CA LYS A 161 4.20 3.84 -3.50
C LYS A 161 2.69 3.51 -3.57
N MET A 162 1.83 4.49 -3.25
CA MET A 162 0.37 4.35 -3.31
C MET A 162 -0.15 4.09 -4.73
N ASP A 163 0.46 4.70 -5.76
CA ASP A 163 0.09 4.41 -7.15
C ASP A 163 0.36 2.95 -7.50
N ILE A 164 1.50 2.40 -7.09
CA ILE A 164 1.84 1.00 -7.35
C ILE A 164 0.92 0.07 -6.57
N GLU A 165 0.62 0.37 -5.30
CA GLU A 165 -0.32 -0.42 -4.51
C GLU A 165 -1.73 -0.43 -5.12
N LYS A 166 -2.28 0.75 -5.47
CA LYS A 166 -3.57 0.84 -6.16
C LYS A 166 -3.54 0.09 -7.49
N LYS A 167 -2.44 0.16 -8.25
CA LYS A 167 -2.29 -0.62 -9.49
C LYS A 167 -2.47 -2.11 -9.22
N ILE A 168 -1.83 -2.63 -8.18
CA ILE A 168 -1.88 -4.05 -7.84
C ILE A 168 -3.27 -4.44 -7.32
N LEU A 169 -3.88 -3.64 -6.44
CA LEU A 169 -5.14 -3.97 -5.79
C LEU A 169 -6.35 -3.81 -6.71
N THR A 170 -6.48 -2.65 -7.36
CA THR A 170 -7.68 -2.28 -8.13
C THR A 170 -7.43 -2.18 -9.63
N GLY A 171 -6.17 -2.19 -10.07
CA GLY A 171 -5.78 -1.83 -11.43
C GLY A 171 -5.34 -0.37 -11.58
N GLY A 172 -5.44 0.42 -10.51
CA GLY A 172 -4.99 1.81 -10.43
C GLY A 172 -6.13 2.80 -10.24
N LYS A 173 -5.79 4.03 -9.83
CA LYS A 173 -6.76 5.11 -9.65
C LYS A 173 -7.37 5.52 -10.99
N PHE A 174 -8.54 4.98 -11.28
CA PHE A 174 -9.26 5.20 -12.53
C PHE A 174 -10.35 6.27 -12.35
N ASP A 175 -10.17 7.41 -13.01
CA ASP A 175 -11.12 8.53 -13.02
C ASP A 175 -11.53 8.84 -14.47
N ASN A 176 -12.81 8.65 -14.80
CA ASN A 176 -13.42 9.10 -16.06
C ASN A 176 -12.57 8.79 -17.33
N SER A 177 -12.11 7.55 -17.50
CA SER A 177 -11.25 7.06 -18.59
C SER A 177 -9.77 7.44 -18.54
N ASP A 178 -9.29 7.93 -17.40
CA ASP A 178 -7.88 8.20 -17.18
C ASP A 178 -7.37 7.44 -15.93
N LEU A 179 -6.12 6.97 -15.96
CA LEU A 179 -5.36 6.66 -14.74
C LEU A 179 -4.72 7.95 -14.23
N VAL A 180 -4.84 8.22 -12.93
CA VAL A 180 -4.38 9.49 -12.32
C VAL A 180 -3.29 9.19 -11.30
N LEU A 181 -2.06 9.65 -11.56
CA LEU A 181 -0.95 9.58 -10.61
C LEU A 181 -1.17 10.57 -9.46
N GLU A 182 -0.81 10.15 -8.26
CA GLU A 182 -0.84 10.97 -7.05
C GLU A 182 0.49 10.85 -6.31
N SER A 183 1.17 11.97 -6.11
CA SER A 183 2.38 12.04 -5.29
C SER A 183 2.50 13.39 -4.60
N ARG A 184 3.22 13.39 -3.48
CA ARG A 184 3.55 14.61 -2.73
C ARG A 184 4.94 15.14 -3.07
N GLY A 185 5.59 14.62 -4.11
CA GLY A 185 6.97 14.98 -4.45
C GLY A 185 7.94 14.63 -3.32
N CYS A 186 8.70 15.61 -2.84
CA CYS A 186 9.54 15.48 -1.65
C CYS A 186 8.99 16.38 -0.54
N LEU A 187 8.26 15.84 0.44
CA LEU A 187 7.65 16.63 1.52
C LEU A 187 6.85 17.84 1.00
N GLU A 188 5.99 17.63 -0.01
CA GLU A 188 5.21 18.66 -0.72
C GLU A 188 6.03 19.68 -1.54
N LYS A 189 7.33 19.45 -1.71
CA LYS A 189 8.22 20.19 -2.62
C LYS A 189 8.56 19.38 -3.86
N ARG A 190 9.29 20.02 -4.79
CA ARG A 190 9.87 19.35 -5.95
C ARG A 190 10.82 18.24 -5.51
N PHE A 191 10.55 17.03 -5.95
CA PHE A 191 11.54 15.98 -6.03
C PHE A 191 12.23 16.07 -7.39
N VAL A 192 13.54 16.29 -7.42
CA VAL A 192 14.30 16.54 -8.65
C VAL A 192 14.94 15.26 -9.19
N LYS A 193 14.72 14.98 -10.47
CA LYS A 193 15.28 13.84 -11.18
C LYS A 193 16.09 14.29 -12.38
N GLN A 194 17.35 13.86 -12.47
CA GLN A 194 18.26 14.28 -13.53
C GLN A 194 18.79 13.07 -14.31
N THR A 195 18.77 13.15 -15.64
CA THR A 195 19.32 12.09 -16.51
C THR A 195 20.10 12.65 -17.68
N THR A 196 20.97 11.83 -18.27
CA THR A 196 21.65 12.19 -19.53
C THR A 196 20.66 12.23 -20.70
N ILE A 197 20.87 13.22 -21.57
CA ILE A 197 20.15 13.38 -22.83
C ILE A 197 21.10 13.88 -23.93
N ASP A 198 20.84 13.51 -25.17
CA ASP A 198 21.67 13.87 -26.32
C ASP A 198 20.89 14.70 -27.34
N LEU A 199 21.63 15.52 -28.10
CA LEU A 199 21.09 16.14 -29.31
C LEU A 199 20.82 15.08 -30.38
N ALA A 200 19.78 15.31 -31.18
CA ALA A 200 19.45 14.44 -32.29
C ALA A 200 20.64 14.25 -33.26
N GLY A 201 21.05 12.99 -33.47
CA GLY A 201 22.21 12.64 -34.29
C GLY A 201 23.56 12.72 -33.56
N GLN A 202 23.56 12.95 -32.25
CA GLN A 202 24.74 12.95 -31.37
C GLN A 202 24.55 12.00 -30.18
N GLU A 203 23.76 10.94 -30.35
CA GLU A 203 23.44 9.98 -29.29
C GLU A 203 24.71 9.30 -28.71
N GLY A 204 24.83 9.26 -27.38
CA GLY A 204 25.97 8.70 -26.64
C GLY A 204 27.08 9.71 -26.28
N ASN A 205 26.87 11.01 -26.52
CA ASN A 205 27.83 12.05 -26.13
C ASN A 205 27.68 12.45 -24.65
N GLU A 206 26.51 12.23 -24.05
CA GLU A 206 26.19 12.56 -22.66
C GLU A 206 26.46 14.04 -22.31
N ALA A 207 26.41 14.91 -23.33
CA ALA A 207 26.81 16.31 -23.22
C ALA A 207 25.73 17.20 -22.58
N HIS A 208 24.49 16.71 -22.48
CA HIS A 208 23.38 17.46 -21.90
C HIS A 208 22.67 16.67 -20.80
N ARG A 209 22.01 17.40 -19.91
CA ARG A 209 21.17 16.87 -18.84
C ARG A 209 19.71 17.25 -19.08
N LEU A 210 18.83 16.29 -18.85
CA LEU A 210 17.39 16.50 -18.73
C LEU A 210 17.04 16.46 -17.24
N THR A 211 16.51 17.57 -16.73
CA THR A 211 16.01 17.69 -15.37
C THR A 211 14.49 17.69 -15.38
N VAL A 212 13.91 16.82 -14.57
CA VAL A 212 12.47 16.67 -14.36
C VAL A 212 12.21 16.86 -12.87
N ALA A 213 11.19 17.62 -12.49
CA ALA A 213 10.78 17.71 -11.09
C ALA A 213 9.36 17.19 -10.90
N ILE A 214 9.12 16.49 -9.80
CA ILE A 214 7.82 15.93 -9.44
C ILE A 214 7.32 16.66 -8.21
N ARG A 215 6.09 17.17 -8.27
CA ARG A 215 5.48 17.89 -7.15
C ARG A 215 3.95 17.72 -7.13
N PRO A 216 3.30 17.97 -5.99
CA PRO A 216 1.85 18.09 -5.93
C PRO A 216 1.38 19.38 -6.63
N PRO A 217 0.05 19.55 -6.84
CA PRO A 217 -0.53 20.83 -7.25
C PRO A 217 -0.15 21.95 -6.28
N ASN A 218 0.24 23.12 -6.80
CA ASN A 218 0.58 24.26 -5.95
C ASN A 218 -0.69 24.97 -5.42
N PRO A 219 -0.58 25.88 -4.44
CA PRO A 219 -1.74 26.56 -3.87
C PRO A 219 -2.62 27.27 -4.91
N MET A 220 -2.06 27.85 -5.97
CA MET A 220 -2.86 28.49 -7.01
C MET A 220 -3.66 27.47 -7.84
N GLU A 221 -3.09 26.31 -8.12
CA GLU A 221 -3.79 25.21 -8.78
C GLU A 221 -4.92 24.65 -7.90
N LEU A 222 -4.68 24.56 -6.59
CA LEU A 222 -5.67 24.15 -5.60
C LEU A 222 -6.79 25.20 -5.41
N LEU A 223 -6.52 26.49 -5.56
CA LEU A 223 -7.58 27.52 -5.58
C LEU A 223 -8.54 27.31 -6.76
N ALA A 224 -8.03 26.87 -7.92
CA ALA A 224 -8.86 26.57 -9.08
C ALA A 224 -9.60 25.23 -8.95
N ASN A 225 -8.96 24.23 -8.36
CA ASN A 225 -9.55 22.93 -8.06
C ASN A 225 -9.04 22.37 -6.72
N PRO A 226 -9.77 22.59 -5.61
CA PRO A 226 -9.32 22.19 -4.27
C PRO A 226 -9.13 20.69 -4.08
N ASN A 227 -9.76 19.88 -4.93
CA ASN A 227 -9.70 18.42 -4.90
C ASN A 227 -8.66 17.85 -5.87
N ASP A 228 -7.89 18.70 -6.57
CA ASP A 228 -6.82 18.19 -7.42
C ASP A 228 -5.69 17.61 -6.55
N ARG A 229 -5.35 16.35 -6.82
CA ARG A 229 -4.21 15.65 -6.23
C ARG A 229 -3.29 15.07 -7.31
N THR A 230 -3.53 15.44 -8.57
CA THR A 230 -2.80 14.91 -9.72
C THR A 230 -1.34 15.35 -9.67
N THR A 231 -0.42 14.40 -9.78
CA THR A 231 1.02 14.68 -9.87
C THR A 231 1.35 15.66 -11.00
N ARG A 232 2.24 16.63 -10.72
CA ARG A 232 2.84 17.49 -11.73
C ARG A 232 4.24 17.00 -12.07
N ILE A 233 4.50 16.80 -13.35
CA ILE A 233 5.79 16.46 -13.92
C ILE A 233 6.31 17.69 -14.65
N GLU A 234 7.19 18.42 -14.00
CA GLU A 234 7.79 19.63 -14.54
C GLU A 234 9.02 19.30 -15.36
N ILE A 235 9.09 19.81 -16.59
CA ILE A 235 10.23 19.63 -17.49
C ILE A 235 11.02 20.92 -17.51
N PHE A 236 12.30 20.85 -17.15
CA PHE A 236 13.23 21.98 -17.22
C PHE A 236 13.91 22.05 -18.59
N PRO A 237 14.55 23.20 -18.93
CA PRO A 237 15.38 23.28 -20.12
C PRO A 237 16.43 22.15 -20.16
N ALA A 238 16.80 21.71 -21.37
CA ALA A 238 17.96 20.83 -21.52
C ALA A 238 19.23 21.69 -21.40
N ASN A 239 20.05 21.39 -20.41
CA ASN A 239 21.27 22.14 -20.09
C ASN A 239 22.50 21.36 -20.51
N ASP A 240 23.57 22.04 -20.93
CA ASP A 240 24.88 21.43 -21.09
C ASP A 240 25.37 20.91 -19.73
N ALA A 241 26.15 19.83 -19.71
CA ALA A 241 26.53 19.14 -18.48
C ALA A 241 27.28 20.03 -17.45
N ASP A 242 27.91 21.12 -17.89
CA ASP A 242 28.63 22.09 -17.06
C ASP A 242 27.73 23.21 -16.48
N VAL A 243 26.50 23.34 -16.96
CA VAL A 243 25.49 24.31 -16.50
C VAL A 243 24.17 23.64 -16.10
N ALA A 244 24.21 22.32 -15.92
CA ALA A 244 23.10 21.54 -15.39
C ALA A 244 22.91 21.78 -13.88
N TYR A 245 21.85 21.20 -13.31
CA TYR A 245 21.60 21.36 -11.88
C TYR A 245 22.69 20.64 -11.08
N ASP A 246 23.39 21.41 -10.26
CA ASP A 246 24.40 20.97 -9.32
C ASP A 246 23.74 20.78 -7.95
N HIS A 247 23.29 19.55 -7.71
CA HIS A 247 22.75 19.15 -6.41
C HIS A 247 23.83 19.12 -5.33
N GLU A 248 25.09 18.85 -5.67
CA GLU A 248 26.20 18.77 -4.71
C GLU A 248 26.44 20.13 -4.04
N ALA A 249 26.30 21.24 -4.79
CA ALA A 249 26.32 22.59 -4.23
C ALA A 249 25.28 22.79 -3.11
N CYS A 250 24.07 22.27 -3.28
CA CYS A 250 23.02 22.33 -2.27
C CYS A 250 23.25 21.34 -1.12
N GLN A 251 23.75 20.15 -1.42
CA GLN A 251 24.09 19.14 -0.41
C GLN A 251 25.23 19.60 0.51
N ASN A 252 26.19 20.37 0.01
CA ASN A 252 27.26 20.96 0.84
C ASN A 252 26.70 21.91 1.92
N ALA A 253 25.66 22.67 1.61
CA ALA A 253 25.00 23.53 2.60
C ALA A 253 24.31 22.68 3.68
N VAL A 254 23.64 21.60 3.28
CA VAL A 254 23.02 20.63 4.19
C VAL A 254 24.07 19.99 5.10
N GLU A 255 25.18 19.49 4.54
CA GLU A 255 26.25 18.83 5.27
C GLU A 255 26.97 19.77 6.24
N GLU A 256 27.20 21.04 5.87
CA GLU A 256 27.76 22.02 6.80
C GLU A 256 26.84 22.28 7.99
N MET A 257 25.51 22.28 7.80
CA MET A 257 24.56 22.42 8.91
C MET A 257 24.47 21.19 9.82
N ARG A 258 24.82 20.00 9.31
CA ARG A 258 24.90 18.75 10.09
C ARG A 258 26.01 18.76 11.12
N GLN A 259 27.12 19.44 10.85
CA GLN A 259 28.30 19.38 11.71
C GLN A 259 27.98 19.81 13.15
N ASP A 260 28.64 19.18 14.14
CA ASP A 260 28.57 19.56 15.56
C ASP A 260 28.99 21.01 15.83
N SER A 261 29.81 21.60 14.93
CA SER A 261 30.36 22.95 15.06
C SER A 261 30.42 23.64 13.69
N PRO A 262 29.25 24.03 13.15
CA PRO A 262 29.11 24.61 11.82
C PRO A 262 29.75 26.00 11.72
N ASN A 263 30.38 26.31 10.58
CA ASN A 263 30.96 27.61 10.29
C ASN A 263 29.95 28.48 9.54
N LEU A 264 29.39 29.49 10.21
CA LEU A 264 28.42 30.41 9.62
C LEU A 264 28.90 31.10 8.33
N GLY A 265 30.21 31.35 8.20
CA GLY A 265 30.79 31.91 6.97
C GLY A 265 30.76 30.91 5.81
N ALA A 266 31.16 29.67 6.05
CA ALA A 266 31.14 28.61 5.04
C ALA A 266 29.70 28.24 4.66
N LEU A 267 28.81 28.14 5.65
CA LEU A 267 27.39 27.87 5.43
C LEU A 267 26.74 28.93 4.52
N LYS A 268 27.07 30.20 4.75
CA LYS A 268 26.62 31.28 3.88
C LYS A 268 27.13 31.10 2.45
N ASP A 269 28.40 30.78 2.28
CA ASP A 269 29.01 30.59 0.96
C ASP A 269 28.35 29.39 0.25
N TYR A 270 28.08 28.28 0.93
CA TYR A 270 27.40 27.12 0.34
C TYR A 270 25.94 27.38 -0.04
N ILE A 271 25.19 28.14 0.77
CA ILE A 271 23.83 28.56 0.39
C ILE A 271 23.88 29.49 -0.82
N ASP A 272 24.84 30.42 -0.86
CA ASP A 272 25.04 31.32 -2.00
C ASP A 272 25.42 30.53 -3.27
N ASP A 273 26.24 29.48 -3.15
CA ASP A 273 26.63 28.57 -4.24
C ASP A 273 25.42 27.75 -4.73
N CYS A 274 24.65 27.12 -3.83
CA CYS A 274 23.44 26.38 -4.16
C CYS A 274 22.40 27.23 -4.90
N LEU A 275 22.19 28.47 -4.46
CA LEU A 275 21.28 29.41 -5.10
C LEU A 275 21.92 30.15 -6.27
N THR A 276 23.21 29.96 -6.57
CA THR A 276 23.98 30.75 -7.56
C THR A 276 23.75 32.25 -7.41
N TYR A 277 23.80 32.75 -6.17
CA TYR A 277 23.36 34.10 -5.82
C TYR A 277 23.96 35.16 -6.74
N ARG A 278 23.12 35.71 -7.62
CA ARG A 278 23.56 36.69 -8.62
C ARG A 278 23.63 38.05 -7.95
N SER A 279 24.84 38.58 -7.79
CA SER A 279 25.02 39.99 -7.41
C SER A 279 24.56 40.91 -8.57
N GLY A 280 23.25 41.16 -8.66
CA GLY A 280 22.62 41.87 -9.78
C GLY A 280 21.45 42.77 -9.36
N THR A 281 21.52 44.02 -9.83
CA THR A 281 20.56 45.15 -9.85
C THR A 281 19.36 45.13 -8.88
N ALA A 282 19.34 46.07 -7.94
CA ALA A 282 18.17 46.37 -7.12
C ALA A 282 16.88 46.53 -7.96
N GLY A 283 15.87 45.70 -7.69
CA GLY A 283 14.57 45.71 -8.38
C GLY A 283 14.25 44.50 -9.26
N ASP A 284 15.09 43.47 -9.26
CA ASP A 284 14.78 42.15 -9.86
C ASP A 284 14.09 41.26 -8.82
N TYR A 285 12.87 40.78 -9.13
CA TYR A 285 12.03 40.06 -8.18
C TYR A 285 12.66 38.72 -7.75
N GLU A 286 13.41 38.05 -8.63
CA GLU A 286 14.05 36.75 -8.33
C GLU A 286 15.22 36.93 -7.37
N VAL A 287 16.02 37.98 -7.57
CA VAL A 287 17.14 38.31 -6.68
C VAL A 287 16.63 38.68 -5.28
N SER A 288 15.51 39.40 -5.21
CA SER A 288 14.86 39.72 -3.94
C SER A 288 14.28 38.48 -3.25
N ALA A 289 13.74 37.52 -4.01
CA ALA A 289 13.25 36.24 -3.49
C ALA A 289 14.39 35.38 -2.94
N GLN A 290 15.52 35.28 -3.66
CA GLN A 290 16.73 34.60 -3.18
C GLN A 290 17.28 35.25 -1.89
N ALA A 291 17.31 36.58 -1.84
CA ALA A 291 17.76 37.31 -0.66
C ALA A 291 16.84 37.06 0.54
N ALA A 292 15.52 37.05 0.34
CA ALA A 292 14.55 36.72 1.37
C ALA A 292 14.78 35.30 1.92
N LEU A 293 14.89 34.31 1.04
CA LEU A 293 15.14 32.92 1.43
C LEU A 293 16.44 32.75 2.21
N ASN A 294 17.54 33.35 1.73
CA ASN A 294 18.84 33.27 2.37
C ASN A 294 18.81 33.89 3.79
N HIS A 295 18.15 35.04 3.95
CA HIS A 295 17.93 35.63 5.28
C HIS A 295 17.11 34.72 6.18
N ALA A 296 16.04 34.11 5.65
CA ALA A 296 15.20 33.20 6.39
C ALA A 296 15.97 32.00 6.91
N ILE A 297 16.69 31.30 6.03
CA ILE A 297 17.45 30.09 6.35
C ILE A 297 18.48 30.38 7.44
N GLN A 298 19.23 31.48 7.34
CA GLN A 298 20.21 31.86 8.37
C GLN A 298 19.57 32.14 9.73
N THR A 299 18.45 32.87 9.75
CA THR A 299 17.74 33.20 10.99
C THR A 299 17.14 31.94 11.62
N CYS A 300 16.48 31.10 10.82
CA CYS A 300 15.85 29.87 11.31
C CYS A 300 16.88 28.87 11.83
N TRP A 301 17.98 28.69 11.11
CA TRP A 301 19.08 27.85 11.55
C TRP A 301 19.65 28.30 12.90
N PHE A 302 19.84 29.60 13.11
CA PHE A 302 20.38 30.13 14.36
C PHE A 302 19.44 29.87 15.55
N ILE A 303 18.14 30.07 15.33
CA ILE A 303 17.10 29.85 16.35
C ILE A 303 17.09 28.40 16.79
N VAL A 304 17.08 27.48 15.83
CA VAL A 304 17.01 26.05 16.08
C VAL A 304 18.27 25.57 16.80
N LYS A 305 19.47 25.79 16.23
CA LYS A 305 20.74 25.32 16.81
C LYS A 305 21.04 25.86 18.21
N HIS A 306 20.57 27.06 18.55
CA HIS A 306 20.79 27.66 19.87
C HIS A 306 19.58 27.51 20.81
N ASN A 307 18.44 27.01 20.32
CA ASN A 307 17.17 26.99 21.03
C ASN A 307 16.82 28.38 21.64
N GLU A 308 17.04 29.44 20.86
CA GLU A 308 16.88 30.84 21.27
C GLU A 308 15.88 31.58 20.35
N PRO A 309 14.57 31.34 20.45
CA PRO A 309 13.55 32.01 19.61
C PRO A 309 13.51 33.54 19.82
N ASP A 310 13.95 34.03 20.98
CA ASP A 310 14.06 35.47 21.29
C ASP A 310 15.28 36.16 20.65
N SER A 311 16.14 35.40 19.95
CA SER A 311 17.35 35.93 19.31
C SER A 311 17.08 36.81 18.08
N ILE A 312 15.87 36.79 17.53
CA ILE A 312 15.47 37.62 16.38
C ILE A 312 15.64 39.10 16.72
N THR A 313 16.64 39.73 16.10
CA THR A 313 16.98 41.13 16.32
C THR A 313 16.13 42.07 15.44
N VAL A 314 16.09 43.35 15.82
CA VAL A 314 15.49 44.40 14.98
C VAL A 314 16.19 44.50 13.61
N GLY A 315 17.48 44.12 13.54
CA GLY A 315 18.23 44.06 12.29
C GLY A 315 17.74 42.96 11.36
N ASP A 316 17.39 41.79 11.90
CA ASP A 316 16.82 40.67 11.14
C ASP A 316 15.46 41.05 10.58
N ILE A 317 14.57 41.57 11.43
CA ILE A 317 13.26 42.09 11.03
C ILE A 317 13.38 43.13 9.92
N SER A 318 14.31 44.07 10.04
CA SER A 318 14.53 45.11 9.03
C SER A 318 15.02 44.55 7.70
N ARG A 319 15.91 43.55 7.71
CA ARG A 319 16.39 42.89 6.48
C ARG A 319 15.26 42.14 5.79
N THR A 320 14.45 41.42 6.54
CA THR A 320 13.31 40.66 6.02
C THR A 320 12.24 41.57 5.44
N ILE A 321 11.90 42.66 6.13
CA ILE A 321 10.99 43.70 5.61
C ILE A 321 11.48 44.21 4.26
N ASN A 322 12.76 44.58 4.15
CA ASN A 322 13.31 45.12 2.91
C ASN A 322 13.29 44.09 1.77
N ALA A 323 13.51 42.80 2.06
CA ALA A 323 13.48 41.74 1.06
C ALA A 323 12.05 41.48 0.56
N CYS A 324 11.08 41.29 1.47
CA CYS A 324 9.68 41.08 1.09
C CYS A 324 9.07 42.28 0.39
N GLU A 325 9.38 43.52 0.80
CA GLU A 325 8.88 44.72 0.12
C GLU A 325 9.33 44.78 -1.34
N GLN A 326 10.56 44.36 -1.66
CA GLN A 326 11.02 44.30 -3.05
C GLN A 326 10.31 43.22 -3.87
N ILE A 327 9.90 42.11 -3.25
CA ILE A 327 9.08 41.08 -3.90
C ILE A 327 7.69 41.64 -4.21
N TYR A 328 7.06 42.30 -3.23
CA TYR A 328 5.74 42.92 -3.41
C TYR A 328 5.75 44.08 -4.41
N GLU A 329 6.87 44.81 -4.53
CA GLU A 329 7.07 45.80 -5.59
C GLU A 329 6.98 45.18 -6.99
N GLY A 330 7.50 43.95 -7.16
CA GLY A 330 7.56 43.25 -8.44
C GLY A 330 8.12 44.12 -9.56
N ASN A 331 7.47 44.06 -10.74
CA ASN A 331 7.79 44.89 -11.91
C ASN A 331 7.01 46.23 -11.95
N GLY A 332 6.43 46.67 -10.83
CA GLY A 332 5.61 47.88 -10.71
C GLY A 332 4.11 47.60 -10.53
N PRO A 333 3.26 48.64 -10.43
CA PRO A 333 1.85 48.51 -10.02
C PRO A 333 1.01 47.61 -10.93
N PRO A 334 0.18 46.70 -10.37
CA PRO A 334 -0.20 46.62 -8.96
C PRO A 334 0.79 45.90 -8.02
N GLY A 335 1.97 45.47 -8.48
CA GLY A 335 2.91 44.68 -7.66
C GLY A 335 2.47 43.21 -7.54
N VAL A 336 3.23 42.42 -6.80
CA VAL A 336 2.87 41.02 -6.45
C VAL A 336 2.05 41.04 -5.17
N ASP A 337 0.89 40.38 -5.18
CA ASP A 337 0.06 40.21 -3.98
C ASP A 337 0.65 39.09 -3.10
N PRO A 338 0.97 39.34 -1.81
CA PRO A 338 1.50 38.32 -0.92
C PRO A 338 0.65 37.05 -0.81
N ALA A 339 -0.67 37.15 -0.99
CA ALA A 339 -1.58 36.00 -0.95
C ALA A 339 -1.42 35.06 -2.16
N THR A 340 -0.72 35.50 -3.21
CA THR A 340 -0.47 34.73 -4.45
C THR A 340 0.89 34.04 -4.48
N ILE A 341 1.74 34.26 -3.47
CA ILE A 341 3.06 33.63 -3.37
C ILE A 341 2.88 32.15 -3.00
N GLY A 342 3.17 31.26 -3.94
CA GLY A 342 3.06 29.82 -3.77
C GLY A 342 4.24 29.19 -3.01
N THR A 343 4.04 27.93 -2.60
CA THR A 343 5.05 27.10 -1.91
C THR A 343 6.31 26.84 -2.74
N ASP A 344 6.21 26.98 -4.06
CA ASP A 344 7.23 26.79 -5.07
C ASP A 344 8.08 28.04 -5.35
N HIS A 345 7.74 29.17 -4.73
CA HIS A 345 8.46 30.44 -4.88
C HIS A 345 9.52 30.61 -3.78
N MET A 346 10.75 30.99 -4.15
CA MET A 346 11.86 31.18 -3.18
C MET A 346 11.51 32.19 -2.07
N GLY A 347 10.66 33.17 -2.39
CA GLY A 347 10.13 34.15 -1.44
C GLY A 347 8.94 33.67 -0.60
N TYR A 348 8.68 32.36 -0.46
CA TYR A 348 7.49 31.85 0.24
C TYR A 348 7.38 32.31 1.70
N MET A 349 8.48 32.65 2.37
CA MET A 349 8.44 33.34 3.67
C MET A 349 7.62 34.65 3.66
N CYS A 350 7.51 35.30 2.50
CA CYS A 350 6.74 36.52 2.32
C CYS A 350 5.26 36.26 1.98
N TYR A 351 4.80 35.01 1.94
CA TYR A 351 3.39 34.68 1.74
C TYR A 351 2.52 35.15 2.92
N GLY A 352 1.29 35.55 2.63
CA GLY A 352 0.21 35.65 3.61
C GLY A 352 -0.97 36.48 3.15
N ASP A 353 -2.15 36.17 3.70
CA ASP A 353 -3.40 36.87 3.44
C ASP A 353 -3.71 37.82 4.61
N PHE A 354 -3.72 39.12 4.33
CA PHE A 354 -3.96 40.15 5.33
C PHE A 354 -5.34 40.04 5.99
N ASP A 355 -6.35 39.59 5.24
CA ASP A 355 -7.74 39.52 5.68
C ASP A 355 -8.11 38.16 6.30
N ALA A 356 -7.19 37.19 6.24
CA ALA A 356 -7.40 35.88 6.84
C ALA A 356 -7.57 35.97 8.35
N LYS A 357 -8.44 35.12 8.89
CA LYS A 357 -8.59 34.99 10.33
C LYS A 357 -7.33 34.33 10.89
N ARG A 358 -6.73 34.95 11.90
CA ARG A 358 -5.71 34.28 12.72
C ARG A 358 -6.38 33.15 13.48
N VAL A 359 -6.27 31.94 12.96
CA VAL A 359 -6.50 30.71 13.71
C VAL A 359 -5.15 30.22 14.24
N ASP A 360 -5.15 29.66 15.43
CA ASP A 360 -3.97 29.05 16.04
C ASP A 360 -3.58 27.70 15.36
N HIS A 361 -4.19 27.36 14.20
CA HIS A 361 -3.94 26.18 13.35
C HIS A 361 -4.52 26.33 11.94
N PRO A 362 -4.05 25.57 10.93
CA PRO A 362 -2.67 25.22 10.59
C PRO A 362 -2.02 26.35 9.76
N VAL A 363 -0.72 26.20 9.50
CA VAL A 363 0.28 27.16 8.96
C VAL A 363 -0.08 27.83 7.61
N PHE A 364 -1.23 27.51 7.03
CA PHE A 364 -1.60 27.89 5.67
C PHE A 364 -2.64 29.02 5.56
N GLU A 365 -3.53 29.19 6.56
CA GLU A 365 -4.68 30.09 6.37
C GLU A 365 -4.30 31.57 6.41
N SER A 366 -3.41 31.99 7.32
CA SER A 366 -2.97 33.39 7.43
C SER A 366 -1.64 33.70 6.73
N GLY A 367 -0.84 32.65 6.45
CA GLY A 367 0.54 32.76 5.98
C GLY A 367 1.54 33.26 7.04
N TYR A 368 2.67 33.79 6.57
CA TYR A 368 3.84 34.16 7.37
C TYR A 368 3.96 35.69 7.49
N ILE A 369 4.91 36.29 6.76
CA ILE A 369 5.22 37.72 6.83
C ILE A 369 4.22 38.55 6.01
N GLY A 370 3.65 37.97 4.95
CA GLY A 370 2.62 38.61 4.13
C GLY A 370 1.35 38.95 4.93
N TYR A 371 1.08 38.25 6.04
CA TYR A 371 -0.01 38.57 6.96
C TYR A 371 0.05 40.01 7.52
N CYS A 372 1.26 40.56 7.58
CA CYS A 372 1.53 41.91 8.07
C CYS A 372 1.50 42.97 6.95
N TRP A 373 1.05 42.62 5.73
CA TRP A 373 1.05 43.50 4.56
C TRP A 373 -0.36 43.77 4.04
N ASN A 374 -0.80 45.03 4.12
CA ASN A 374 -2.07 45.47 3.54
C ASN A 374 -1.85 45.99 2.11
N HIS A 375 -2.23 45.19 1.11
CA HIS A 375 -2.11 45.55 -0.31
C HIS A 375 -2.95 46.79 -0.68
N ASP A 376 -4.14 46.94 -0.12
CA ASP A 376 -5.05 48.08 -0.38
C ASP A 376 -4.52 49.43 0.16
N ALA A 377 -3.60 49.38 1.12
CA ALA A 377 -2.96 50.58 1.69
C ALA A 377 -1.81 51.12 0.82
N VAL A 378 -1.36 50.36 -0.19
CA VAL A 378 -0.18 50.68 -1.01
C VAL A 378 -0.50 51.79 -2.00
N THR A 379 0.41 52.76 -2.11
CA THR A 379 0.38 53.78 -3.18
C THR A 379 1.68 53.75 -3.96
N TRP A 380 1.64 54.09 -5.25
CA TRP A 380 2.77 53.91 -6.18
C TRP A 380 3.30 55.25 -6.70
N ARG A 381 4.63 55.36 -6.77
CA ARG A 381 5.32 56.47 -7.44
C ARG A 381 5.25 56.29 -8.95
N ALA A 382 5.42 57.38 -9.69
CA ALA A 382 5.46 57.36 -11.16
C ALA A 382 6.59 56.49 -11.76
N ASN A 383 7.62 56.15 -10.97
CA ASN A 383 8.71 55.25 -11.37
C ASN A 383 8.45 53.77 -11.01
N GLY A 384 7.21 53.41 -10.64
CA GLY A 384 6.83 52.02 -10.34
C GLY A 384 7.30 51.52 -8.97
N LYS A 385 7.80 52.39 -8.09
CA LYS A 385 8.22 52.06 -6.73
C LYS A 385 7.16 52.41 -5.69
N ILE A 386 7.14 51.72 -4.56
CA ILE A 386 6.17 51.98 -3.50
C ILE A 386 6.40 53.39 -2.91
N GLN A 387 5.31 54.14 -2.75
CA GLN A 387 5.28 55.50 -2.22
C GLN A 387 4.97 55.53 -0.73
N ASN A 388 3.91 54.83 -0.32
CA ASN A 388 3.55 54.56 1.08
C ASN A 388 3.54 53.04 1.29
N ASN A 389 4.15 52.58 2.38
CA ASN A 389 4.30 51.15 2.65
C ASN A 389 2.98 50.51 3.13
N GLY A 390 2.78 49.25 2.74
CA GLY A 390 1.61 48.44 3.14
C GLY A 390 1.76 47.77 4.51
N TRP A 391 2.94 47.89 5.16
CA TRP A 391 3.23 47.24 6.43
C TRP A 391 2.28 47.69 7.55
N SER A 392 1.71 46.71 8.24
CA SER A 392 0.74 46.89 9.32
C SER A 392 1.00 45.86 10.42
N ALA A 393 0.70 46.22 11.67
CA ALA A 393 0.71 45.26 12.77
C ALA A 393 -0.45 44.25 12.66
N ASN A 394 -1.44 44.48 11.79
CA ASN A 394 -2.66 43.69 11.67
C ASN A 394 -3.32 43.47 13.06
N THR A 395 -3.40 42.23 13.54
CA THR A 395 -3.95 41.87 14.86
C THR A 395 -2.95 41.96 16.01
N TYR A 396 -1.67 42.27 15.75
CA TYR A 396 -0.59 42.31 16.75
C TYR A 396 -0.46 43.68 17.43
N PRO A 397 0.14 43.73 18.64
CA PRO A 397 0.45 44.98 19.34
C PRO A 397 1.31 45.95 18.53
N ASP A 398 2.30 45.45 17.79
CA ASP A 398 3.13 46.24 16.89
C ASP A 398 3.66 45.43 15.69
N LEU A 399 4.22 46.15 14.71
CA LEU A 399 4.71 45.55 13.46
C LEU A 399 5.87 44.57 13.70
N ASN A 400 6.78 44.85 14.64
CA ASN A 400 7.92 43.96 14.87
C ASN A 400 7.45 42.63 15.45
N GLU A 401 6.45 42.64 16.34
CA GLU A 401 5.84 41.40 16.83
C GLU A 401 5.15 40.61 15.70
N CYS A 402 4.45 41.28 14.79
CA CYS A 402 3.84 40.64 13.62
C CYS A 402 4.89 39.93 12.74
N ILE A 403 5.97 40.64 12.38
CA ILE A 403 7.04 40.09 11.53
C ILE A 403 7.82 39.00 12.26
N ARG A 404 8.06 39.17 13.56
CA ARG A 404 8.72 38.14 14.39
C ARG A 404 7.91 36.86 14.43
N ASP A 405 6.60 36.94 14.66
CA ASP A 405 5.72 35.75 14.66
C ASP A 405 5.69 35.10 13.28
N GLY A 406 5.61 35.88 12.20
CA GLY A 406 5.70 35.38 10.82
C GLY A 406 7.02 34.64 10.54
N LEU A 407 8.14 35.17 11.01
CA LEU A 407 9.46 34.52 10.93
C LEU A 407 9.51 33.22 11.73
N LEU A 408 9.06 33.23 12.98
CA LEU A 408 9.03 32.02 13.82
C LEU A 408 8.16 30.92 13.22
N ARG A 409 7.01 31.28 12.63
CA ARG A 409 6.15 30.35 11.90
C ARG A 409 6.83 29.77 10.67
N TYR A 410 7.57 30.58 9.92
CA TYR A 410 8.34 30.08 8.77
C TYR A 410 9.52 29.21 9.22
N CYS A 411 10.17 29.54 10.33
CA CYS A 411 11.24 28.72 10.89
C CYS A 411 10.73 27.38 11.39
N ALA A 412 9.52 27.32 11.96
CA ALA A 412 8.88 26.05 12.32
C ALA A 412 8.66 25.15 11.10
N VAL A 413 8.40 25.72 9.92
CA VAL A 413 8.26 24.99 8.63
C VAL A 413 9.60 24.48 8.10
N ILE A 414 10.70 25.19 8.37
CA ILE A 414 12.05 24.74 8.00
C ILE A 414 12.54 23.66 8.98
N ASP A 415 12.23 23.80 10.26
CA ASP A 415 12.52 22.86 11.34
C ASP A 415 11.76 21.54 11.09
N VAL A 416 10.43 21.54 11.16
CA VAL A 416 9.59 20.36 10.93
C VAL A 416 8.78 20.57 9.64
N PRO A 417 8.77 19.62 8.70
CA PRO A 417 7.96 19.77 7.50
C PRO A 417 6.47 19.87 7.88
N PRO A 418 5.69 20.77 7.27
CA PRO A 418 4.27 20.94 7.58
C PRO A 418 3.41 19.84 6.93
N VAL A 419 4.01 18.66 6.72
CA VAL A 419 3.36 17.52 6.08
C VAL A 419 2.91 16.58 7.17
N THR A 420 1.73 16.00 6.96
CA THR A 420 1.28 14.88 7.79
C THR A 420 2.26 13.72 7.57
N ASP A 421 2.68 13.07 8.64
CA ASP A 421 3.54 11.87 8.65
C ASP A 421 4.84 11.90 7.82
N PRO A 422 5.91 12.40 8.41
CA PRO A 422 7.25 12.21 7.90
C PRO A 422 7.87 10.91 8.48
N SER A 423 7.15 9.78 8.49
CA SER A 423 7.57 8.51 9.12
C SER A 423 8.93 7.94 8.66
N ASP A 424 9.45 8.38 7.50
CA ASP A 424 10.86 8.24 7.09
C ASP A 424 11.85 8.73 8.19
N GLN A 425 11.38 9.52 9.17
CA GLN A 425 12.10 10.04 10.34
C GLN A 425 12.17 9.10 11.55
N VAL A 426 11.31 8.08 11.67
CA VAL A 426 11.23 7.20 12.86
C VAL A 426 12.42 6.24 12.96
N THR A 427 13.07 5.94 11.83
CA THR A 427 14.19 4.98 11.73
C THR A 427 15.54 5.55 12.17
N GLY A 428 15.59 6.76 12.75
CA GLY A 428 16.85 7.35 13.22
C GLY A 428 17.82 7.79 12.10
N VAL A 429 17.44 7.61 10.82
CA VAL A 429 18.14 8.19 9.65
C VAL A 429 17.76 9.66 9.43
N GLY A 430 17.15 10.24 10.46
CA GLY A 430 16.73 11.61 10.60
C GLY A 430 17.76 12.56 11.20
N ASP A 431 18.89 12.05 11.69
CA ASP A 431 19.98 12.90 12.16
C ASP A 431 20.74 13.60 11.00
N ASP A 432 20.24 13.42 9.78
CA ASP A 432 20.75 13.97 8.53
C ASP A 432 20.64 15.51 8.43
N THR A 433 20.16 16.22 9.43
CA THR A 433 20.34 17.69 9.58
C THR A 433 20.50 18.13 11.04
N GLY A 434 20.44 17.19 11.99
CA GLY A 434 19.84 17.47 13.28
C GLY A 434 18.42 18.06 13.13
N GLU A 435 18.09 19.06 13.93
CA GLU A 435 16.77 19.72 14.07
C GLU A 435 16.25 20.55 12.86
N LEU A 436 16.78 20.42 11.63
CA LEU A 436 16.32 21.22 10.45
C LEU A 436 15.89 20.34 9.27
N TRP A 437 14.85 19.55 9.50
CA TRP A 437 14.43 18.40 8.72
C TRP A 437 13.95 18.73 7.31
N ASN A 438 13.24 19.85 7.13
CA ASN A 438 12.67 20.24 5.85
C ASN A 438 13.62 21.08 4.99
N LEU A 439 14.73 21.53 5.57
CA LEU A 439 15.66 22.43 4.89
C LEU A 439 16.24 21.85 3.60
N PRO A 440 16.68 20.57 3.52
CA PRO A 440 17.19 20.02 2.27
C PRO A 440 16.15 20.09 1.15
N ALA A 441 14.88 19.80 1.43
CA ALA A 441 13.79 19.93 0.47
C ALA A 441 13.61 21.37 -0.01
N VAL A 442 13.67 22.34 0.91
CA VAL A 442 13.59 23.78 0.59
C VAL A 442 14.78 24.23 -0.27
N LEU A 443 15.99 23.77 0.04
CA LEU A 443 17.21 24.10 -0.71
C LEU A 443 17.21 23.49 -2.11
N VAL A 444 16.76 22.24 -2.27
CA VAL A 444 16.67 21.58 -3.58
C VAL A 444 15.61 22.25 -4.45
N ASP A 445 14.43 22.54 -3.88
CA ASP A 445 13.33 23.21 -4.59
C ASP A 445 13.72 24.61 -5.07
N ALA A 446 14.36 25.40 -4.21
CA ALA A 446 14.87 26.72 -4.57
C ALA A 446 16.07 26.64 -5.52
N GLY A 447 17.01 25.73 -5.24
CA GLY A 447 18.25 25.55 -5.97
C GLY A 447 18.01 25.19 -7.44
N VAL A 448 17.08 24.27 -7.74
CA VAL A 448 16.81 23.89 -9.13
C VAL A 448 16.30 25.08 -9.96
N VAL A 449 15.36 25.86 -9.43
CA VAL A 449 14.83 27.04 -10.12
C VAL A 449 15.90 28.13 -10.24
N SER A 450 16.71 28.30 -9.21
CA SER A 450 17.74 29.34 -9.17
C SER A 450 18.90 29.08 -10.13
N GLN A 451 19.36 27.82 -10.21
CA GLN A 451 20.50 27.43 -11.03
C GLN A 451 20.14 27.32 -12.52
N ILE A 452 19.04 26.61 -12.83
CA ILE A 452 18.70 26.25 -14.23
C ILE A 452 17.43 26.93 -14.76
N GLY A 453 16.77 27.78 -13.96
CA GLY A 453 15.61 28.56 -14.34
C GLY A 453 14.28 27.83 -14.11
N HIS A 454 13.19 28.43 -14.60
CA HIS A 454 11.83 27.90 -14.45
C HIS A 454 11.55 26.73 -15.40
N PRO A 455 10.59 25.83 -15.04
CA PRO A 455 10.18 24.76 -15.94
C PRO A 455 9.57 25.30 -17.24
N ILE A 456 9.90 24.64 -18.35
CA ILE A 456 9.41 24.99 -19.70
C ILE A 456 8.06 24.33 -20.03
N ALA A 457 7.64 23.36 -19.23
CA ALA A 457 6.31 22.75 -19.26
C ALA A 457 5.98 22.07 -17.94
N VAL A 458 4.70 22.01 -17.61
CA VAL A 458 4.15 21.26 -16.47
C VAL A 458 3.16 20.24 -17.03
N LEU A 459 3.51 18.96 -16.97
CA LEU A 459 2.69 17.86 -17.47
C LEU A 459 1.87 17.28 -16.32
N LYS A 460 0.57 16.99 -16.54
CA LYS A 460 -0.25 16.31 -15.54
C LYS A 460 -0.05 14.80 -15.65
N GLY A 461 0.09 14.14 -14.50
CA GLY A 461 0.14 12.68 -14.40
C GLY A 461 -1.19 12.00 -14.69
N ARG A 462 -1.73 12.17 -15.90
CA ARG A 462 -2.95 11.50 -16.38
C ARG A 462 -2.62 10.62 -17.56
N ILE A 463 -3.14 9.40 -17.59
CA ILE A 463 -2.87 8.44 -18.65
C ILE A 463 -4.20 8.01 -19.24
N ALA A 464 -4.39 8.19 -20.55
CA ALA A 464 -5.61 7.78 -21.23
C ALA A 464 -5.77 6.25 -21.16
N GLN A 465 -6.92 5.81 -20.63
CA GLN A 465 -7.22 4.40 -20.38
C GLN A 465 -8.66 4.09 -20.82
N ASN A 466 -8.80 3.37 -21.93
CA ASN A 466 -10.11 3.12 -22.56
C ASN A 466 -10.93 2.01 -21.88
N GLU A 467 -10.28 1.16 -21.09
CA GLU A 467 -10.91 0.03 -20.40
C GLU A 467 -10.68 0.13 -18.91
N THR A 468 -11.71 -0.15 -18.11
CA THR A 468 -11.60 -0.18 -16.65
C THR A 468 -10.56 -1.24 -16.25
N PRO A 469 -9.50 -0.86 -15.53
CA PRO A 469 -8.45 -1.78 -15.14
C PRO A 469 -8.94 -2.71 -14.02
N SER A 470 -8.21 -3.81 -13.80
CA SER A 470 -8.49 -4.79 -12.75
C SER A 470 -7.20 -5.18 -12.02
N GLY A 471 -7.31 -5.44 -10.71
CA GLY A 471 -6.22 -5.93 -9.88
C GLY A 471 -6.62 -7.17 -9.07
N LEU A 472 -5.87 -7.42 -7.99
CA LEU A 472 -6.06 -8.60 -7.12
C LEU A 472 -7.46 -8.65 -6.49
N LEU A 473 -8.07 -7.52 -6.18
CA LEU A 473 -9.39 -7.50 -5.54
C LEU A 473 -10.48 -8.07 -6.45
N GLN A 474 -10.40 -7.77 -7.76
CA GLN A 474 -11.29 -8.35 -8.75
C GLN A 474 -10.95 -9.82 -9.02
N GLU A 475 -9.66 -10.18 -9.02
CA GLU A 475 -9.21 -11.56 -9.23
C GLU A 475 -9.70 -12.52 -8.13
N PHE A 476 -9.62 -12.11 -6.86
CA PHE A 476 -9.99 -12.93 -5.71
C PHE A 476 -11.43 -12.69 -5.20
N ALA A 477 -12.22 -11.85 -5.87
CA ALA A 477 -13.59 -11.50 -5.47
C ALA A 477 -14.53 -12.71 -5.33
N ASP A 478 -14.30 -13.75 -6.12
CA ASP A 478 -15.12 -14.97 -6.11
C ASP A 478 -14.67 -16.00 -5.06
N ASP A 479 -13.49 -15.82 -4.46
CA ASP A 479 -12.91 -16.76 -3.49
C ASP A 479 -12.92 -16.19 -2.05
N LEU A 480 -12.92 -14.87 -1.89
CA LEU A 480 -12.79 -14.20 -0.59
C LEU A 480 -13.98 -13.27 -0.33
N ARG A 481 -14.30 -13.09 0.95
CA ARG A 481 -15.09 -11.95 1.40
C ARG A 481 -14.12 -10.86 1.85
N ILE A 482 -14.21 -9.70 1.24
CA ILE A 482 -13.22 -8.63 1.42
C ILE A 482 -13.90 -7.39 1.99
N GLY A 483 -13.40 -6.91 3.11
CA GLY A 483 -13.64 -5.56 3.62
C GLY A 483 -12.39 -4.71 3.50
N ALA A 484 -12.52 -3.39 3.60
CA ALA A 484 -11.38 -2.48 3.63
C ALA A 484 -11.48 -1.47 4.77
N MET A 485 -10.33 -1.20 5.38
CA MET A 485 -10.09 -0.21 6.43
C MET A 485 -8.88 0.65 6.03
N VAL A 486 -8.94 1.92 6.41
CA VAL A 486 -7.86 2.90 6.22
C VAL A 486 -7.71 3.70 7.51
N PHE A 487 -6.61 4.41 7.66
CA PHE A 487 -6.43 5.32 8.78
C PHE A 487 -7.38 6.52 8.64
N ASN A 488 -7.84 7.02 9.79
CA ASN A 488 -8.64 8.23 9.82
C ASN A 488 -7.83 9.44 9.36
N ARG A 489 -8.51 10.46 8.82
CA ARG A 489 -7.86 11.72 8.41
C ARG A 489 -7.07 12.32 9.57
N ASP A 490 -5.82 12.68 9.29
CA ASP A 490 -4.88 13.29 10.24
C ASP A 490 -4.64 12.50 11.54
N GLY A 491 -5.15 11.26 11.68
CA GLY A 491 -4.71 10.14 12.53
C GLY A 491 -4.39 10.35 14.02
N ALA A 492 -4.43 11.56 14.54
CA ALA A 492 -3.61 12.02 15.67
C ALA A 492 -4.41 12.92 16.63
N LEU A 493 -5.70 12.63 16.81
CA LEU A 493 -6.60 13.43 17.64
C LEU A 493 -6.17 13.42 19.10
N HIS A 494 -5.64 12.30 19.61
CA HIS A 494 -5.11 12.23 20.95
C HIS A 494 -3.84 13.08 21.09
N GLU A 495 -2.92 12.95 20.12
CA GLU A 495 -1.64 13.66 20.07
C GLU A 495 -1.88 15.16 20.04
N CYS A 496 -2.95 15.62 19.39
CA CYS A 496 -3.40 17.01 19.42
C CYS A 496 -3.70 17.58 20.81
N SER A 497 -3.89 16.73 21.82
CA SER A 497 -4.04 17.15 23.22
C SER A 497 -2.73 17.22 24.00
N LEU A 498 -1.61 16.76 23.41
CA LEU A 498 -0.30 16.73 24.04
C LEU A 498 0.40 18.11 23.97
N PRO A 499 1.21 18.47 24.98
CA PRO A 499 1.97 19.72 24.95
C PRO A 499 2.91 19.78 23.75
N GLY A 500 2.85 20.86 22.97
CA GLY A 500 3.71 21.06 21.78
C GLY A 500 3.12 20.48 20.48
N ALA A 501 1.98 19.79 20.53
CA ALA A 501 1.38 19.18 19.34
C ALA A 501 0.91 20.18 18.28
N LEU A 502 0.58 21.42 18.68
CA LEU A 502 0.01 22.42 17.76
C LEU A 502 1.00 22.93 16.70
N SER A 503 2.31 22.67 16.85
CA SER A 503 3.30 22.97 15.81
C SER A 503 3.45 21.86 14.78
N THR A 504 2.96 20.65 15.06
CA THR A 504 3.30 19.43 14.31
C THR A 504 2.07 18.72 13.73
N TYR A 505 0.93 18.74 14.42
CA TYR A 505 -0.28 18.00 14.05
C TYR A 505 -1.38 18.94 13.56
N ALA A 506 -2.16 18.57 12.56
CA ALA A 506 -3.24 19.40 12.05
C ALA A 506 -4.49 19.30 12.93
N CYS A 507 -4.52 19.95 14.10
CA CYS A 507 -5.54 19.74 15.13
C CYS A 507 -6.90 20.45 14.89
N ASP A 508 -7.57 20.09 13.79
CA ASP A 508 -8.90 20.58 13.45
C ASP A 508 -10.05 19.65 13.91
N ALA A 509 -11.31 20.07 13.72
CA ALA A 509 -12.48 19.31 14.17
C ALA A 509 -12.75 18.01 13.38
N GLY A 510 -12.00 17.76 12.31
CA GLY A 510 -12.11 16.59 11.44
C GLY A 510 -11.10 15.47 11.74
N VAL A 511 -10.09 15.74 12.58
CA VAL A 511 -9.08 14.75 13.00
C VAL A 511 -9.69 13.67 13.86
N ARG A 512 -9.27 12.41 13.67
CA ARG A 512 -9.65 11.27 14.51
C ARG A 512 -8.48 10.30 14.66
N ASP A 513 -8.46 9.57 15.77
CA ASP A 513 -7.49 8.51 16.06
C ASP A 513 -7.82 7.21 15.31
N GLY A 514 -6.81 6.36 15.12
CA GLY A 514 -6.91 5.03 14.55
C GLY A 514 -7.46 4.95 13.13
N GLY A 515 -8.13 3.85 12.81
CA GLY A 515 -8.63 3.55 11.47
C GLY A 515 -10.14 3.32 11.39
N GLN A 516 -10.70 3.52 10.20
CA GLN A 516 -12.11 3.37 9.88
C GLN A 516 -12.35 2.35 8.76
N VAL A 517 -13.42 1.57 8.88
CA VAL A 517 -13.92 0.66 7.84
C VAL A 517 -14.60 1.49 6.74
N ILE A 518 -13.95 1.60 5.59
CA ILE A 518 -14.49 2.30 4.41
C ILE A 518 -15.40 1.41 3.57
N THR A 519 -15.25 0.08 3.68
CA THR A 519 -16.13 -0.88 3.04
C THR A 519 -16.29 -2.10 3.96
N PRO A 520 -17.51 -2.39 4.43
CA PRO A 520 -17.74 -3.53 5.32
C PRO A 520 -17.44 -4.86 4.63
N MET A 521 -17.29 -5.92 5.41
CA MET A 521 -17.02 -7.27 4.91
C MET A 521 -18.12 -7.76 3.96
N GLY A 522 -17.77 -8.08 2.72
CA GLY A 522 -18.77 -8.51 1.73
C GLY A 522 -18.17 -9.24 0.53
N LYS A 523 -19.03 -9.62 -0.42
CA LYS A 523 -18.68 -10.35 -1.65
C LYS A 523 -19.68 -10.06 -2.77
N GLY A 524 -19.25 -10.30 -4.01
CA GLY A 524 -20.06 -10.22 -5.22
C GLY A 524 -19.85 -8.92 -6.00
N ALA A 525 -20.25 -8.92 -7.28
CA ALA A 525 -19.86 -7.87 -8.22
C ALA A 525 -20.16 -6.43 -7.76
N THR A 526 -21.34 -6.16 -7.19
CA THR A 526 -21.69 -4.83 -6.66
C THR A 526 -20.82 -4.44 -5.46
N HIS A 527 -20.51 -5.41 -4.59
CA HIS A 527 -19.63 -5.21 -3.45
C HIS A 527 -18.20 -4.91 -3.90
N THR A 528 -17.68 -5.73 -4.81
CA THR A 528 -16.33 -5.55 -5.38
C THR A 528 -16.19 -4.20 -6.06
N GLN A 529 -17.20 -3.73 -6.79
CA GLN A 529 -17.16 -2.39 -7.38
C GLN A 529 -17.11 -1.30 -6.31
N SER A 530 -17.96 -1.35 -5.29
CA SER A 530 -17.94 -0.39 -4.18
C SER A 530 -16.59 -0.38 -3.44
N LEU A 531 -16.00 -1.56 -3.25
CA LEU A 531 -14.68 -1.73 -2.65
C LEU A 531 -13.58 -1.07 -3.50
N VAL A 532 -13.59 -1.32 -4.82
CA VAL A 532 -12.65 -0.71 -5.77
C VAL A 532 -12.80 0.80 -5.80
N ASP A 533 -14.04 1.32 -5.84
CA ASP A 533 -14.32 2.75 -5.84
C ASP A 533 -13.84 3.41 -4.54
N ALA A 534 -14.06 2.76 -3.40
CA ALA A 534 -13.62 3.24 -2.09
C ALA A 534 -12.08 3.31 -2.01
N ILE A 535 -11.38 2.26 -2.46
CA ILE A 535 -9.91 2.21 -2.45
C ILE A 535 -9.29 3.22 -3.43
N ASN A 536 -9.88 3.41 -4.60
CA ASN A 536 -9.43 4.43 -5.56
C ASN A 536 -9.58 5.86 -5.00
N ALA A 537 -10.60 6.08 -4.15
CA ALA A 537 -10.86 7.34 -3.48
C ALA A 537 -9.98 7.61 -2.25
N VAL A 538 -9.23 6.61 -1.76
CA VAL A 538 -8.30 6.79 -0.62
C VAL A 538 -7.25 7.84 -0.95
N VAL A 539 -7.05 8.77 -0.02
CA VAL A 539 -6.04 9.81 -0.06
C VAL A 539 -5.01 9.52 1.02
N ALA A 540 -3.74 9.65 0.66
CA ALA A 540 -2.63 9.41 1.57
C ALA A 540 -2.21 10.73 2.25
N ASP A 541 -2.95 11.14 3.28
CA ASP A 541 -2.81 12.44 3.96
C ASP A 541 -2.87 12.34 5.50
N THR A 542 -2.56 11.17 6.05
CA THR A 542 -2.64 10.93 7.50
C THR A 542 -1.32 10.44 8.10
N TRP A 543 -1.32 10.23 9.42
CA TRP A 543 -0.28 9.55 10.21
C TRP A 543 -0.39 8.02 10.09
N THR A 544 0.53 7.29 10.72
CA THR A 544 0.58 5.81 10.68
C THR A 544 0.15 5.21 12.04
N PRO A 545 -1.13 5.33 12.47
CA PRO A 545 -1.61 4.86 13.78
C PRO A 545 -1.90 3.34 13.74
N LEU A 546 -0.83 2.52 13.62
CA LEU A 546 -0.94 1.08 13.37
C LEU A 546 -1.65 0.32 14.49
N ALA A 547 -1.27 0.53 15.75
CA ALA A 547 -1.87 -0.19 16.87
C ALA A 547 -3.31 0.27 17.11
N GLU A 548 -3.59 1.57 17.03
CA GLU A 548 -4.96 2.09 17.11
C GLU A 548 -5.87 1.56 16.00
N THR A 549 -5.34 1.42 14.78
CA THR A 549 -6.08 0.82 13.66
C THR A 549 -6.32 -0.66 13.89
N MET A 550 -5.32 -1.41 14.37
CA MET A 550 -5.49 -2.81 14.74
C MET A 550 -6.54 -2.98 15.85
N TYR A 551 -6.56 -2.07 16.82
CA TYR A 551 -7.55 -2.05 17.90
C TYR A 551 -8.99 -1.92 17.33
N ASN A 552 -9.21 -0.97 16.43
CA ASN A 552 -10.51 -0.84 15.74
C ASN A 552 -10.83 -2.04 14.83
N ALA A 553 -9.82 -2.63 14.16
CA ALA A 553 -10.00 -3.79 13.29
C ALA A 553 -10.47 -5.03 14.06
N VAL A 554 -9.85 -5.32 15.21
CA VAL A 554 -10.30 -6.41 16.07
C VAL A 554 -11.68 -6.09 16.66
N GLY A 555 -11.94 -4.83 17.04
CA GLY A 555 -13.26 -4.39 17.53
C GLY A 555 -14.36 -4.58 16.49
N TYR A 556 -14.05 -4.32 15.21
CA TYR A 556 -14.95 -4.57 14.09
C TYR A 556 -15.28 -6.06 13.95
N TYR A 557 -14.30 -6.95 14.02
CA TYR A 557 -14.56 -8.40 13.98
C TYR A 557 -15.37 -8.90 15.17
N LEU A 558 -15.12 -8.36 16.36
CA LEU A 558 -15.85 -8.71 17.58
C LEU A 558 -17.23 -8.03 17.68
N GLN A 559 -17.51 -7.06 16.80
CA GLN A 559 -18.68 -6.18 16.88
C GLN A 559 -18.80 -5.50 18.26
N ASP A 560 -17.66 -5.15 18.86
CA ASP A 560 -17.58 -4.59 20.21
C ASP A 560 -17.40 -3.07 20.16
N GLU A 561 -18.44 -2.33 20.56
CA GLU A 561 -18.42 -0.87 20.61
C GLU A 561 -17.49 -0.29 21.69
N THR A 562 -17.08 -1.11 22.68
CA THR A 562 -16.08 -0.71 23.67
C THR A 562 -14.67 -0.75 23.11
N MET A 563 -14.46 -1.52 22.04
CA MET A 563 -13.21 -1.60 21.29
C MET A 563 -13.27 -0.77 20.00
N ARG A 564 -13.73 0.47 20.16
CA ARG A 564 -13.94 1.44 19.08
C ARG A 564 -13.53 2.83 19.56
N LEU A 565 -12.60 3.48 18.87
CA LEU A 565 -12.09 4.81 19.25
C LEU A 565 -13.08 5.94 18.93
N ASN A 566 -13.74 5.86 17.77
CA ASN A 566 -14.79 6.78 17.33
C ASN A 566 -16.02 6.04 16.84
N ALA A 567 -17.22 6.55 17.16
CA ALA A 567 -18.48 5.92 16.75
C ALA A 567 -18.64 5.76 15.23
N ALA A 568 -17.94 6.56 14.43
CA ALA A 568 -17.93 6.48 12.97
C ALA A 568 -16.93 5.47 12.39
N ASP A 569 -16.00 4.93 13.19
CA ASP A 569 -14.92 4.08 12.69
C ASP A 569 -15.44 2.78 12.10
N PHE A 570 -16.46 2.18 12.71
CA PHE A 570 -17.17 1.05 12.12
C PHE A 570 -18.60 0.93 12.62
N SER A 571 -19.42 0.31 11.77
CA SER A 571 -20.82 -0.02 12.06
C SER A 571 -20.92 -1.38 12.74
N THR A 572 -21.80 -1.48 13.73
CA THR A 572 -22.22 -2.73 14.39
C THR A 572 -23.55 -3.26 13.86
N ALA A 573 -24.03 -2.72 12.73
CA ALA A 573 -25.30 -3.11 12.14
C ALA A 573 -25.24 -4.44 11.37
N GLU A 574 -24.06 -4.79 10.84
CA GLU A 574 -23.83 -6.01 10.08
C GLU A 574 -22.58 -6.72 10.60
N ASP A 575 -22.77 -7.94 11.08
CA ASP A 575 -21.69 -8.78 11.60
C ASP A 575 -20.79 -9.26 10.44
N PRO A 576 -19.47 -8.98 10.47
CA PRO A 576 -18.54 -9.47 9.47
C PRO A 576 -18.43 -11.00 9.49
N ILE A 577 -18.59 -11.63 10.65
CA ILE A 577 -18.49 -13.08 10.82
C ILE A 577 -19.88 -13.69 10.64
N GLN A 578 -20.12 -14.30 9.48
CA GLN A 578 -21.44 -14.87 9.17
C GLN A 578 -21.56 -16.34 9.55
N ALA A 579 -20.42 -17.00 9.82
CA ALA A 579 -20.43 -18.40 10.23
C ALA A 579 -19.30 -18.68 11.24
N TRP A 580 -19.59 -19.54 12.23
CA TRP A 580 -18.63 -19.87 13.29
C TRP A 580 -17.37 -20.58 12.77
N CYS A 581 -17.46 -21.28 11.64
CA CYS A 581 -16.33 -21.99 11.03
C CYS A 581 -15.55 -21.14 10.01
N GLN A 582 -15.92 -19.86 9.85
CA GLN A 582 -15.31 -18.97 8.89
C GLN A 582 -13.90 -18.57 9.34
N SER A 583 -12.93 -18.65 8.43
CA SER A 583 -11.58 -18.11 8.69
C SER A 583 -11.63 -16.59 8.64
N ASN A 584 -11.06 -15.90 9.62
CA ASN A 584 -11.03 -14.45 9.72
C ASN A 584 -9.58 -13.97 9.67
N ASN A 585 -9.32 -12.98 8.81
CA ASN A 585 -7.95 -12.55 8.53
C ASN A 585 -7.91 -11.02 8.44
N ILE A 586 -6.85 -10.43 8.97
CA ILE A 586 -6.47 -9.02 8.76
C ILE A 586 -5.25 -9.05 7.84
N LEU A 587 -5.28 -8.27 6.77
CA LEU A 587 -4.13 -8.07 5.89
C LEU A 587 -3.71 -6.61 5.99
N LEU A 588 -2.60 -6.35 6.68
CA LEU A 588 -2.00 -5.03 6.84
C LEU A 588 -0.95 -4.81 5.76
N ILE A 589 -1.09 -3.74 4.98
CA ILE A 589 -0.07 -3.25 4.03
C ILE A 589 0.44 -1.94 4.59
N THR A 590 1.75 -1.80 4.80
CA THR A 590 2.36 -0.57 5.35
C THR A 590 3.82 -0.43 4.90
N ASP A 591 4.28 0.81 4.74
CA ASP A 591 5.67 1.15 4.40
C ASP A 591 6.48 1.71 5.57
N GLY A 592 5.84 1.85 6.75
CA GLY A 592 6.31 2.76 7.78
C GLY A 592 6.33 2.18 9.19
N ALA A 593 6.88 2.99 10.08
CA ALA A 593 6.82 2.79 11.53
C ALA A 593 5.58 3.48 12.10
N PRO A 594 5.07 3.03 13.25
CA PRO A 594 3.92 3.64 13.88
C PRO A 594 4.19 5.09 14.30
N THR A 595 3.28 5.99 13.96
CA THR A 595 3.29 7.41 14.31
C THR A 595 1.89 7.85 14.74
N ALA A 596 1.81 8.79 15.69
CA ALA A 596 0.55 9.19 16.33
C ALA A 596 -0.31 7.99 16.78
N ASP A 597 0.26 7.14 17.63
CA ASP A 597 -0.26 5.81 17.95
C ASP A 597 -0.38 5.62 19.47
N LEU A 598 -0.77 6.66 20.22
CA LEU A 598 -0.77 6.68 21.69
C LEU A 598 -2.15 6.90 22.32
N ASN A 599 -3.25 6.67 21.61
CA ASN A 599 -4.59 6.81 22.17
C ASN A 599 -4.73 6.00 23.48
N PRO A 600 -5.14 6.63 24.60
CA PRO A 600 -5.15 5.98 25.90
C PRO A 600 -6.07 4.76 25.97
N GLN A 601 -7.15 4.71 25.19
CA GLN A 601 -8.06 3.57 25.21
C GLN A 601 -7.37 2.32 24.66
N MET A 602 -6.63 2.45 23.55
CA MET A 602 -5.83 1.39 22.98
C MET A 602 -4.68 1.01 23.90
N VAL A 603 -3.88 1.99 24.37
CA VAL A 603 -2.72 1.74 25.24
C VAL A 603 -3.12 1.03 26.53
N ASN A 604 -4.14 1.53 27.24
CA ASN A 604 -4.60 0.91 28.48
C ASN A 604 -5.10 -0.52 28.26
N PHE A 605 -5.74 -0.78 27.11
CA PHE A 605 -6.18 -2.14 26.77
C PHE A 605 -4.97 -3.04 26.51
N ALA A 606 -4.02 -2.63 25.67
CA ALA A 606 -2.83 -3.40 25.36
C ALA A 606 -2.00 -3.71 26.62
N GLU A 607 -1.79 -2.72 27.48
CA GLU A 607 -1.10 -2.91 28.77
C GLU A 607 -1.84 -3.88 29.71
N SER A 608 -3.18 -3.91 29.66
CA SER A 608 -3.98 -4.82 30.49
C SER A 608 -3.82 -6.29 30.10
N LEU A 609 -3.43 -6.58 28.86
CA LEU A 609 -3.21 -7.93 28.34
C LEU A 609 -1.93 -8.56 28.93
N ASN A 610 -0.90 -7.74 29.21
CA ASN A 610 0.32 -8.14 29.90
C ASN A 610 1.06 -9.33 29.24
N TYR A 611 1.19 -9.31 27.90
CA TYR A 611 1.84 -10.39 27.13
C TYR A 611 3.38 -10.35 27.17
N ASN A 612 3.99 -9.32 27.75
CA ASN A 612 5.45 -9.16 27.89
C ASN A 612 6.22 -9.25 26.56
N LEU A 613 5.69 -8.68 25.49
CA LEU A 613 6.30 -8.69 24.16
C LEU A 613 7.31 -7.55 23.93
N GLY A 614 7.67 -6.78 24.95
CA GLY A 614 8.50 -5.57 24.80
C GLY A 614 7.71 -4.32 24.41
N SER A 615 6.44 -4.27 24.81
CA SER A 615 5.48 -3.20 24.56
C SER A 615 5.88 -1.88 25.22
N GLY A 616 5.66 -0.76 24.54
CA GLY A 616 5.94 0.58 25.05
C GLY A 616 5.73 1.68 24.01
N THR A 617 6.09 2.90 24.38
CA THR A 617 6.02 4.08 23.52
C THR A 617 7.34 4.29 22.77
N CYS A 618 7.26 4.78 21.54
CA CYS A 618 8.40 5.21 20.75
C CYS A 618 8.49 6.75 20.82
N ASP A 619 9.67 7.27 21.15
CA ASP A 619 9.86 8.71 21.40
C ASP A 619 9.67 9.57 20.13
N ALA A 620 9.94 9.02 18.95
CA ALA A 620 9.77 9.71 17.68
C ALA A 620 8.28 9.75 17.26
N LEU A 621 7.77 10.95 16.94
CA LEU A 621 6.44 11.19 16.36
C LEU A 621 5.26 10.55 17.10
N HIS A 622 5.40 10.32 18.41
CA HIS A 622 4.39 9.67 19.24
C HIS A 622 3.99 8.28 18.72
N GLY A 623 4.97 7.45 18.33
CA GLY A 623 4.75 6.05 17.95
C GLY A 623 4.61 5.09 19.13
N SER A 624 4.30 3.82 18.85
CA SER A 624 4.18 2.76 19.86
C SER A 624 4.61 1.38 19.36
N THR A 625 4.85 0.42 20.26
CA THR A 625 5.13 -0.98 19.90
C THR A 625 3.97 -1.93 20.24
N TYR A 626 2.75 -1.43 20.41
CA TYR A 626 1.59 -2.22 20.83
C TYR A 626 0.90 -3.01 19.69
N LEU A 627 1.34 -2.84 18.45
CA LEU A 627 0.74 -3.50 17.29
C LEU A 627 0.79 -5.04 17.39
N ASP A 628 1.92 -5.59 17.83
CA ASP A 628 2.10 -7.04 17.94
C ASP A 628 1.33 -7.62 19.15
N ASP A 629 1.19 -6.89 20.24
CA ASP A 629 0.30 -7.25 21.36
C ASP A 629 -1.15 -7.42 20.91
N LEU A 630 -1.64 -6.49 20.07
CA LEU A 630 -2.99 -6.55 19.54
C LEU A 630 -3.15 -7.67 18.50
N ALA A 631 -2.14 -7.91 17.67
CA ALA A 631 -2.13 -9.07 16.75
C ALA A 631 -2.14 -10.41 17.53
N TYR A 632 -1.38 -10.49 18.63
CA TYR A 632 -1.41 -11.64 19.52
C TYR A 632 -2.77 -11.83 20.18
N TYR A 633 -3.41 -10.75 20.63
CA TYR A 633 -4.76 -10.80 21.17
C TYR A 633 -5.77 -11.30 20.12
N ALA A 634 -5.70 -10.79 18.89
CA ALA A 634 -6.56 -11.20 17.79
C ALA A 634 -6.44 -12.70 17.47
N TYR A 635 -5.21 -13.23 17.50
CA TYR A 635 -4.94 -14.63 17.19
C TYR A 635 -5.20 -15.56 18.39
N GLN A 636 -4.51 -15.35 19.51
CA GLN A 636 -4.58 -16.23 20.68
C GLN A 636 -5.67 -15.81 21.68
N GLY A 637 -5.80 -14.51 21.97
CA GLY A 637 -6.73 -14.00 22.97
C GLY A 637 -8.19 -14.27 22.65
N VAL A 638 -8.63 -13.87 21.46
CA VAL A 638 -10.02 -14.06 20.99
C VAL A 638 -10.41 -15.54 20.94
N GLY A 639 -9.51 -16.40 20.45
CA GLY A 639 -9.77 -17.85 20.38
C GLY A 639 -9.89 -18.52 21.75
N GLN A 640 -9.36 -17.91 22.81
CA GLN A 640 -9.40 -18.42 24.18
C GLN A 640 -10.54 -17.81 25.01
N ASP A 641 -11.11 -16.67 24.62
CA ASP A 641 -12.18 -16.00 25.35
C ASP A 641 -13.54 -16.69 25.11
N LEU A 642 -13.95 -17.48 26.10
CA LEU A 642 -15.22 -18.22 26.11
C LEU A 642 -16.45 -17.31 26.22
N THR A 643 -16.28 -16.01 26.51
CA THR A 643 -17.40 -15.06 26.66
C THR A 643 -17.85 -14.45 25.34
N LEU A 644 -17.00 -14.50 24.31
CA LEU A 644 -17.25 -13.93 22.98
C LEU A 644 -17.97 -14.90 22.01
N ASN A 645 -18.57 -15.98 22.54
CA ASN A 645 -19.12 -17.07 21.73
C ASN A 645 -20.34 -16.66 20.87
N PHE A 646 -20.38 -17.18 19.64
CA PHE A 646 -21.61 -17.25 18.85
C PHE A 646 -22.62 -18.15 19.58
N ALA A 647 -23.80 -17.62 19.92
CA ALA A 647 -24.82 -18.42 20.59
C ALA A 647 -25.32 -19.52 19.65
N LEU A 648 -25.03 -20.79 19.96
CA LEU A 648 -25.64 -21.94 19.29
C LEU A 648 -27.17 -21.84 19.43
N PRO A 649 -27.96 -22.11 18.37
CA PRO A 649 -29.40 -22.23 18.48
C PRO A 649 -29.75 -23.25 19.57
N ALA A 650 -30.59 -22.83 20.54
CA ALA A 650 -30.86 -23.54 21.79
C ALA A 650 -31.57 -24.91 21.67
N GLU A 651 -31.66 -25.53 20.50
CA GLU A 651 -32.45 -26.74 20.26
C GLU A 651 -31.66 -28.05 20.18
N VAL A 652 -30.33 -28.04 20.24
CA VAL A 652 -29.54 -29.28 20.20
C VAL A 652 -28.71 -29.37 21.46
N GLY A 653 -28.98 -30.38 22.29
CA GLY A 653 -28.31 -30.62 23.57
C GLY A 653 -26.85 -31.04 23.43
N THR A 654 -26.02 -30.17 22.87
CA THR A 654 -24.56 -30.30 22.86
C THR A 654 -23.95 -29.67 24.13
N PRO A 655 -22.79 -30.17 24.60
CA PRO A 655 -22.06 -29.54 25.68
C PRO A 655 -21.72 -28.09 25.30
N ALA A 656 -21.87 -27.16 26.24
CA ALA A 656 -21.41 -25.79 26.09
C ALA A 656 -19.89 -25.80 25.77
N GLY A 657 -19.48 -25.50 24.55
CA GLY A 657 -18.04 -25.50 24.21
C GLY A 657 -17.62 -25.35 22.75
N GLU A 658 -18.49 -25.55 21.75
CA GLU A 658 -18.05 -25.58 20.34
C GLU A 658 -18.27 -24.30 19.52
N GLY A 659 -18.97 -23.29 20.07
CA GLY A 659 -19.26 -22.03 19.39
C GLY A 659 -18.21 -20.93 19.61
N LYS A 660 -16.92 -21.26 19.59
CA LYS A 660 -15.85 -20.27 19.79
C LYS A 660 -15.64 -19.43 18.53
N LEU A 661 -15.45 -18.13 18.69
CA LEU A 661 -14.88 -17.31 17.63
C LEU A 661 -13.51 -17.89 17.27
N ARG A 662 -13.27 -18.06 15.97
CA ARG A 662 -11.96 -18.51 15.49
C ARG A 662 -10.93 -17.41 15.69
N PRO A 663 -9.64 -17.77 15.90
CA PRO A 663 -8.53 -16.85 15.80
C PRO A 663 -8.64 -15.95 14.57
N ILE A 664 -8.27 -14.68 14.73
CA ILE A 664 -8.12 -13.75 13.62
C ILE A 664 -6.63 -13.73 13.26
N ASN A 665 -6.26 -14.23 12.08
CA ASN A 665 -4.87 -14.22 11.64
C ASN A 665 -4.47 -12.83 11.14
N THR A 666 -3.25 -12.39 11.41
CA THR A 666 -2.74 -11.10 10.92
C THR A 666 -1.62 -11.31 9.93
N TYR A 667 -1.90 -11.05 8.66
CA TYR A 667 -0.94 -11.02 7.57
C TYR A 667 -0.36 -9.61 7.46
N VAL A 668 0.96 -9.49 7.39
CA VAL A 668 1.65 -8.20 7.24
C VAL A 668 2.46 -8.20 5.95
N VAL A 669 2.25 -7.19 5.11
CA VAL A 669 3.00 -6.94 3.89
C VAL A 669 3.74 -5.62 4.04
N ALA A 670 5.06 -5.71 4.11
CA ALA A 670 5.93 -4.55 4.23
C ALA A 670 6.35 -4.05 2.84
N VAL A 671 6.14 -2.75 2.61
CA VAL A 671 6.38 -2.09 1.31
C VAL A 671 7.73 -1.36 1.33
N GLY A 672 8.62 -1.73 0.42
CA GLY A 672 9.92 -1.09 0.24
C GLY A 672 10.98 -1.59 1.23
N LYS A 673 12.14 -0.92 1.19
CA LYS A 673 13.25 -1.19 2.09
C LYS A 673 13.22 -0.20 3.25
N PHE A 674 13.11 -0.69 4.47
CA PHE A 674 13.27 0.14 5.67
C PHE A 674 14.73 0.59 5.80
N ARG A 675 14.96 1.87 6.13
CA ARG A 675 16.30 2.49 6.13
C ARG A 675 17.17 2.17 7.36
N ASP A 676 16.69 1.33 8.29
CA ASP A 676 17.40 1.01 9.53
C ASP A 676 17.48 -0.51 9.78
N GLU A 677 18.70 -0.99 10.07
CA GLU A 677 19.02 -2.36 10.48
C GLU A 677 19.05 -2.52 12.01
N GLY A 678 18.55 -1.51 12.74
CA GLY A 678 18.47 -1.48 14.19
C GLY A 678 17.74 -2.69 14.79
N THR A 679 18.16 -3.08 15.99
CA THR A 679 17.56 -4.19 16.75
C THR A 679 16.48 -3.72 17.73
N ASP A 680 16.18 -2.43 17.74
CA ASP A 680 15.18 -1.86 18.65
C ASP A 680 13.76 -2.18 18.18
N LYS A 681 12.82 -2.37 19.12
CA LYS A 681 11.44 -2.75 18.76
C LYS A 681 10.66 -1.60 18.10
N CYS A 682 11.09 -0.34 18.26
CA CYS A 682 10.53 0.76 17.49
C CYS A 682 10.99 0.77 16.03
N ASN A 683 11.93 -0.08 15.64
CA ASN A 683 12.28 -0.27 14.23
C ASN A 683 11.12 -0.99 13.51
N PRO A 684 10.62 -0.45 12.38
CA PRO A 684 9.48 -1.00 11.67
C PRO A 684 9.70 -2.43 11.19
N ASN A 685 10.91 -2.79 10.75
CA ASN A 685 11.22 -4.14 10.30
C ASN A 685 11.05 -5.16 11.43
N VAL A 686 11.53 -4.83 12.64
CA VAL A 686 11.40 -5.66 13.83
C VAL A 686 9.94 -5.76 14.25
N LEU A 687 9.26 -4.63 14.40
CA LEU A 687 7.87 -4.59 14.85
C LEU A 687 6.91 -5.33 13.91
N LEU A 688 7.05 -5.14 12.61
CA LEU A 688 6.17 -5.78 11.61
C LEU A 688 6.43 -7.29 11.52
N ALA A 689 7.69 -7.72 11.66
CA ALA A 689 8.03 -9.14 11.75
C ALA A 689 7.43 -9.80 13.00
N ASP A 690 7.58 -9.16 14.16
CA ASP A 690 7.01 -9.62 15.43
C ASP A 690 5.48 -9.61 15.41
N THR A 691 4.87 -8.63 14.73
CA THR A 691 3.41 -8.54 14.52
C THR A 691 2.89 -9.72 13.71
N ALA A 692 3.53 -10.03 12.58
CA ALA A 692 3.12 -11.16 11.75
C ALA A 692 3.22 -12.49 12.52
N ALA A 693 4.33 -12.70 13.24
CA ALA A 693 4.55 -13.88 14.06
C ALA A 693 3.50 -14.01 15.18
N SER A 694 3.21 -12.90 15.88
CA SER A 694 2.19 -12.82 16.93
C SER A 694 0.78 -13.08 16.38
N GLY A 695 0.53 -12.65 15.14
CA GLY A 695 -0.70 -12.87 14.39
C GLY A 695 -0.85 -14.24 13.72
N GLY A 696 0.10 -15.17 13.94
CA GLY A 696 0.04 -16.54 13.41
C GLY A 696 0.50 -16.68 11.95
N THR A 697 1.19 -15.69 11.39
CA THR A 697 1.71 -15.74 10.01
C THR A 697 3.21 -15.37 9.97
N THR A 698 3.74 -15.21 8.75
CA THR A 698 5.09 -14.68 8.51
C THR A 698 5.00 -13.34 7.79
N LEU A 699 6.00 -12.47 7.99
CA LEU A 699 6.11 -11.20 7.27
C LEU A 699 6.33 -11.46 5.77
N TYR A 700 5.57 -10.75 4.93
CA TYR A 700 5.80 -10.70 3.50
C TYR A 700 6.55 -9.41 3.17
N GLN A 701 7.87 -9.49 3.02
CA GLN A 701 8.69 -8.34 2.65
C GLN A 701 8.72 -8.19 1.12
N ALA A 702 8.42 -6.99 0.63
CA ALA A 702 8.71 -6.58 -0.73
C ALA A 702 9.77 -5.47 -0.70
N GLU A 703 11.06 -5.84 -0.74
CA GLU A 703 12.17 -4.87 -0.69
C GLU A 703 12.10 -3.89 -1.86
N THR A 704 11.71 -4.39 -3.03
CA THR A 704 11.44 -3.56 -4.20
C THR A 704 9.94 -3.58 -4.54
N LEU A 705 9.46 -2.47 -5.07
CA LEU A 705 8.05 -2.35 -5.48
C LEU A 705 7.68 -3.26 -6.67
N ASN A 706 8.68 -3.83 -7.36
CA ASN A 706 8.45 -4.87 -8.38
C ASN A 706 8.07 -6.22 -7.76
N GLU A 707 8.45 -6.47 -6.50
CA GLU A 707 8.15 -7.71 -5.78
C GLU A 707 6.81 -7.63 -5.04
N LEU A 708 6.27 -6.42 -4.85
CA LEU A 708 5.05 -6.18 -4.07
C LEU A 708 3.84 -6.96 -4.60
N GLU A 709 3.66 -7.04 -5.92
CA GLU A 709 2.57 -7.84 -6.50
C GLU A 709 2.70 -9.31 -6.11
N GLY A 710 3.93 -9.86 -6.18
CA GLY A 710 4.21 -11.25 -5.81
C GLY A 710 3.93 -11.51 -4.32
N ALA A 711 4.35 -10.59 -3.45
CA ALA A 711 4.13 -10.67 -2.01
C ALA A 711 2.64 -10.62 -1.64
N LEU A 712 1.90 -9.63 -2.19
CA LEU A 712 0.45 -9.51 -1.97
C LEU A 712 -0.30 -10.73 -2.51
N ARG A 713 0.01 -11.16 -3.73
CA ARG A 713 -0.60 -12.35 -4.33
C ARG A 713 -0.33 -13.59 -3.48
N ALA A 714 0.87 -13.75 -2.92
CA ALA A 714 1.19 -14.85 -2.01
C ALA A 714 0.37 -14.80 -0.72
N ALA A 715 0.16 -13.62 -0.13
CA ALA A 715 -0.70 -13.45 1.03
C ALA A 715 -2.17 -13.81 0.73
N PHE A 716 -2.73 -13.31 -0.38
CA PHE A 716 -4.09 -13.64 -0.83
C PHE A 716 -4.27 -15.15 -1.07
N LEU A 717 -3.29 -15.79 -1.71
CA LEU A 717 -3.29 -17.23 -1.94
C LEU A 717 -3.23 -18.03 -0.64
N SER A 718 -2.45 -17.58 0.35
CA SER A 718 -2.37 -18.20 1.68
C SER A 718 -3.69 -18.12 2.44
N ILE A 719 -4.31 -16.93 2.47
CA ILE A 719 -5.63 -16.70 3.08
C ILE A 719 -6.68 -17.62 2.45
N ARG A 720 -6.66 -17.77 1.12
CA ARG A 720 -7.53 -18.70 0.41
C ARG A 720 -7.22 -20.17 0.75
N ALA A 721 -5.95 -20.56 0.79
CA ALA A 721 -5.54 -21.95 1.00
C ALA A 721 -5.95 -22.48 2.39
N GLY A 722 -5.96 -21.61 3.42
CA GLY A 722 -6.49 -21.94 4.74
C GLY A 722 -7.95 -22.42 4.74
N ALA A 723 -8.74 -22.08 3.72
CA ALA A 723 -10.11 -22.58 3.53
C ALA A 723 -10.17 -23.95 2.81
N ALA A 724 -9.12 -24.34 2.07
CA ALA A 724 -9.09 -25.55 1.22
C ALA A 724 -8.48 -26.79 1.91
N SER A 725 -7.81 -26.64 3.06
CA SER A 725 -7.16 -27.77 3.77
C SER A 725 -8.13 -28.85 4.28
N GLY A 726 -9.45 -28.63 4.18
CA GLY A 726 -10.49 -29.60 4.54
C GLY A 726 -11.10 -30.43 3.40
N SER A 727 -10.79 -30.16 2.12
CA SER A 727 -11.54 -30.74 0.99
C SER A 727 -11.01 -32.10 0.47
N ALA A 728 -10.82 -33.08 1.36
CA ALA A 728 -10.64 -34.47 0.91
C ALA A 728 -12.03 -35.14 0.72
N ALA A 729 -12.53 -35.21 -0.52
CA ALA A 729 -13.85 -35.79 -0.82
C ALA A 729 -13.82 -37.32 -0.74
N SER A 730 -14.50 -37.91 0.25
CA SER A 730 -14.55 -39.36 0.45
C SER A 730 -15.91 -39.96 0.05
N VAL A 731 -15.99 -40.67 -1.08
CA VAL A 731 -17.19 -41.41 -1.50
C VAL A 731 -17.18 -42.81 -0.92
N ILE A 732 -18.11 -43.10 0.01
CA ILE A 732 -18.34 -44.45 0.54
C ILE A 732 -19.23 -45.21 -0.46
N SER A 733 -18.68 -46.22 -1.13
CA SER A 733 -19.43 -47.06 -2.08
C SER A 733 -19.89 -48.37 -1.41
N ALA A 734 -20.57 -48.29 -0.26
CA ALA A 734 -21.35 -49.41 0.29
C ALA A 734 -22.39 -48.90 1.30
N THR A 735 -23.53 -49.59 1.38
CA THR A 735 -24.61 -49.39 2.34
C THR A 735 -24.10 -49.21 3.78
N ARG A 736 -24.74 -48.30 4.54
CA ARG A 736 -24.44 -47.79 5.91
C ARG A 736 -24.13 -48.80 7.06
N SER A 737 -23.78 -50.04 6.79
CA SER A 737 -23.37 -51.03 7.80
C SER A 737 -22.56 -52.21 7.23
N GLY A 738 -21.76 -52.00 6.18
CA GLY A 738 -20.97 -53.06 5.54
C GLY A 738 -19.49 -52.71 5.41
N GLU A 739 -18.62 -53.69 5.68
CA GLU A 739 -17.20 -53.66 5.33
C GLU A 739 -17.04 -53.42 3.82
N GLY A 740 -16.04 -52.63 3.43
CA GLY A 740 -15.89 -52.24 2.02
C GLY A 740 -14.70 -51.34 1.75
N ALA A 741 -14.84 -50.48 0.74
CA ALA A 741 -13.82 -49.53 0.34
C ALA A 741 -14.35 -48.09 0.37
N VAL A 742 -13.49 -47.17 0.79
CA VAL A 742 -13.70 -45.73 0.81
C VAL A 742 -12.84 -45.11 -0.27
N TYR A 743 -13.45 -44.39 -1.21
CA TYR A 743 -12.72 -43.69 -2.26
C TYR A 743 -12.52 -42.23 -1.87
N GLN A 744 -11.29 -41.82 -1.62
CA GLN A 744 -10.92 -40.47 -1.21
C GLN A 744 -10.26 -39.72 -2.37
N ALA A 745 -10.74 -38.52 -2.68
CA ALA A 745 -10.02 -37.56 -3.50
C ALA A 745 -9.26 -36.60 -2.58
N ILE A 746 -8.00 -36.32 -2.89
CA ILE A 746 -7.15 -35.34 -2.20
C ILE A 746 -6.67 -34.32 -3.23
N PHE A 747 -6.60 -33.07 -2.81
CA PHE A 747 -6.15 -31.97 -3.64
C PHE A 747 -5.02 -31.19 -2.94
N TRP A 748 -3.98 -30.87 -3.69
CA TRP A 748 -2.85 -30.05 -3.27
C TRP A 748 -2.77 -28.80 -4.16
N PRO A 749 -2.89 -27.59 -3.59
CA PRO A 749 -2.66 -26.34 -4.33
C PRO A 749 -1.26 -26.31 -4.94
N GLU A 750 -0.26 -26.85 -4.23
CA GLU A 750 1.13 -26.97 -4.65
C GLU A 750 1.71 -28.31 -4.19
N LYS A 751 2.45 -29.00 -5.05
CA LYS A 751 3.17 -30.23 -4.71
C LYS A 751 4.56 -30.19 -5.33
N TYR A 752 5.57 -30.48 -4.52
CA TYR A 752 6.96 -30.56 -4.94
C TYR A 752 7.31 -32.00 -5.31
N ASP A 753 8.15 -32.17 -6.33
CA ASP A 753 8.74 -33.46 -6.66
C ASP A 753 9.69 -33.91 -5.54
N SER A 754 9.47 -35.11 -5.00
CA SER A 754 10.28 -35.68 -3.92
C SER A 754 11.74 -35.91 -4.31
N ASP A 755 12.01 -36.14 -5.60
CA ASP A 755 13.36 -36.42 -6.11
C ASP A 755 14.07 -35.14 -6.60
N THR A 756 13.33 -34.06 -6.87
CA THR A 756 13.87 -32.80 -7.37
C THR A 756 13.06 -31.62 -6.81
N PRO A 757 13.44 -31.06 -5.64
CA PRO A 757 12.65 -30.04 -4.94
C PRO A 757 12.38 -28.75 -5.73
N SER A 758 13.07 -28.51 -6.86
CA SER A 758 12.83 -27.37 -7.74
C SER A 758 11.66 -27.57 -8.71
N ASN A 759 11.13 -28.78 -8.87
CA ASN A 759 9.99 -29.06 -9.72
C ASN A 759 8.69 -28.92 -8.91
N LYS A 760 7.95 -27.85 -9.20
CA LYS A 760 6.66 -27.52 -8.57
C LYS A 760 5.53 -27.77 -9.56
N ILE A 761 4.50 -28.50 -9.11
CA ILE A 761 3.22 -28.63 -9.81
C ILE A 761 2.14 -27.92 -9.00
N THR A 762 1.37 -27.05 -9.65
CA THR A 762 0.24 -26.35 -9.05
C THR A 762 -1.07 -27.04 -9.44
N TRP A 763 -2.04 -27.03 -8.52
CA TRP A 763 -3.32 -27.71 -8.66
C TRP A 763 -3.22 -29.21 -8.99
N ALA A 764 -2.52 -29.96 -8.13
CA ALA A 764 -2.43 -31.41 -8.24
C ALA A 764 -3.57 -32.09 -7.47
N GLY A 765 -4.20 -33.10 -8.07
CA GLY A 765 -5.23 -33.90 -7.43
C GLY A 765 -4.98 -35.39 -7.57
N GLU A 766 -5.44 -36.17 -6.61
CA GLU A 766 -5.32 -37.63 -6.59
C GLU A 766 -6.60 -38.27 -6.07
N VAL A 767 -6.93 -39.45 -6.60
CA VAL A 767 -8.04 -40.27 -6.10
C VAL A 767 -7.47 -41.63 -5.68
N GLN A 768 -7.79 -42.04 -4.47
CA GLN A 768 -7.27 -43.23 -3.83
C GLN A 768 -8.39 -43.98 -3.10
N ALA A 769 -8.15 -45.25 -2.75
CA ALA A 769 -9.11 -46.08 -2.05
C ALA A 769 -8.48 -46.71 -0.81
N LEU A 770 -9.22 -46.68 0.31
CA LEU A 770 -8.86 -47.27 1.59
C LEU A 770 -9.87 -48.37 1.94
N LEU A 771 -9.46 -49.31 2.77
CA LEU A 771 -10.35 -50.33 3.32
C LEU A 771 -11.10 -49.73 4.53
N VAL A 772 -12.34 -50.14 4.72
CA VAL A 772 -13.15 -49.73 5.88
C VAL A 772 -13.82 -50.93 6.52
N ASP A 773 -13.72 -51.02 7.84
CA ASP A 773 -14.34 -52.09 8.60
C ASP A 773 -15.82 -51.82 8.95
N ALA A 774 -16.47 -52.79 9.60
CA ALA A 774 -17.87 -52.68 10.03
C ALA A 774 -18.12 -51.55 11.06
N HIS A 775 -17.07 -51.03 11.70
CA HIS A 775 -17.13 -49.95 12.68
C HIS A 775 -16.77 -48.57 12.08
N GLY A 776 -16.53 -48.50 10.77
CA GLY A 776 -16.17 -47.26 10.08
C GLY A 776 -14.70 -46.84 10.26
N ARG A 777 -13.84 -47.73 10.76
CA ARG A 777 -12.40 -47.47 10.91
C ARG A 777 -11.69 -47.69 9.57
N LEU A 778 -10.75 -46.81 9.25
CA LEU A 778 -9.99 -46.84 8.01
C LEU A 778 -8.75 -47.72 8.14
N PHE A 779 -8.47 -48.49 7.10
CA PHE A 779 -7.35 -49.41 7.00
C PHE A 779 -6.61 -49.21 5.68
N GLU A 780 -5.29 -49.29 5.74
CA GLU A 780 -4.46 -49.50 4.56
C GLU A 780 -4.42 -51.00 4.18
N ASP A 781 -4.14 -51.32 2.92
CA ASP A 781 -3.95 -52.68 2.40
C ASP A 781 -2.48 -53.07 2.62
N THR A 782 -2.11 -53.37 3.88
CA THR A 782 -0.70 -53.47 4.33
C THR A 782 0.06 -54.57 3.57
N ASN A 783 -0.62 -55.68 3.28
CA ASN A 783 -0.07 -56.84 2.57
C ASN A 783 -0.39 -56.85 1.06
N GLU A 784 -1.05 -55.80 0.54
CA GLU A 784 -1.45 -55.62 -0.86
C GLU A 784 -2.29 -56.78 -1.43
N ASN A 785 -3.02 -57.51 -0.57
CA ASN A 785 -3.82 -58.66 -0.97
C ASN A 785 -5.24 -58.27 -1.42
N ARG A 786 -5.60 -56.98 -1.32
CA ARG A 786 -6.88 -56.37 -1.70
C ARG A 786 -8.09 -56.88 -0.91
N LYS A 787 -7.87 -57.31 0.33
CA LYS A 787 -8.91 -57.75 1.26
C LYS A 787 -8.65 -57.09 2.60
N LEU A 788 -9.73 -56.72 3.28
CA LEU A 788 -9.62 -56.28 4.66
C LEU A 788 -9.29 -57.48 5.55
N ASP A 789 -8.09 -57.48 6.08
CA ASP A 789 -7.62 -58.42 7.08
C ASP A 789 -7.83 -57.87 8.51
N PRO A 790 -7.75 -58.72 9.54
CA PRO A 790 -7.85 -58.27 10.92
C PRO A 790 -6.82 -57.16 11.24
N PRO A 791 -7.17 -56.22 12.13
CA PRO A 791 -6.28 -55.14 12.51
C PRO A 791 -4.97 -55.67 13.12
N CYS A 792 -3.84 -55.02 12.80
CA CYS A 792 -2.52 -55.33 13.36
C CYS A 792 -2.39 -54.95 14.86
N ASP A 793 -3.25 -55.48 15.72
CA ASP A 793 -3.41 -55.06 17.12
C ASP A 793 -2.48 -55.79 18.12
N ASN A 794 -1.86 -56.91 17.71
CA ASN A 794 -1.01 -57.72 18.58
C ASN A 794 0.47 -57.56 18.24
N GLU A 795 1.31 -57.29 19.25
CA GLU A 795 2.77 -57.33 19.10
C GLU A 795 3.23 -58.74 18.66
N GLY A 796 3.67 -58.86 17.39
CA GLY A 796 4.25 -60.09 16.84
C GLY A 796 3.44 -60.76 15.73
N GLU A 797 2.28 -60.23 15.33
CA GLU A 797 1.60 -60.65 14.10
C GLU A 797 2.46 -60.26 12.89
N PRO A 798 2.75 -61.19 11.97
CA PRO A 798 3.55 -60.87 10.81
C PRO A 798 2.73 -59.98 9.85
N ALA A 799 3.36 -58.93 9.33
CA ALA A 799 2.69 -57.87 8.55
C ALA A 799 2.11 -58.32 7.20
N ASP A 800 2.25 -59.61 6.86
CA ASP A 800 1.65 -60.26 5.70
C ASP A 800 0.24 -60.82 5.98
N GLU A 801 -0.24 -60.83 7.22
CA GLU A 801 -1.55 -61.38 7.61
C GLU A 801 -2.51 -60.37 8.27
N CYS A 802 -2.15 -59.08 8.35
CA CYS A 802 -2.97 -58.05 8.99
C CYS A 802 -2.92 -56.71 8.24
N ASP A 803 -3.95 -55.88 8.46
CA ASP A 803 -4.02 -54.50 7.95
C ASP A 803 -3.90 -53.48 9.07
N ARG A 804 -3.18 -52.39 8.82
CA ARG A 804 -2.98 -51.33 9.81
C ARG A 804 -4.13 -50.34 9.79
N GLN A 805 -4.68 -50.06 10.98
CA GLN A 805 -5.61 -48.97 11.15
C GLN A 805 -4.88 -47.64 10.94
N ILE A 806 -5.52 -46.73 10.20
CA ILE A 806 -5.01 -45.39 9.94
C ILE A 806 -6.02 -44.33 10.37
N THR A 807 -5.50 -43.22 10.89
CA THR A 807 -6.26 -42.00 11.17
C THR A 807 -5.53 -40.83 10.51
N ILE A 808 -6.22 -40.08 9.67
CA ILE A 808 -5.66 -38.89 9.02
C ILE A 808 -5.86 -37.70 9.97
N PHE A 809 -4.81 -36.91 10.19
CA PHE A 809 -4.83 -35.75 11.06
C PHE A 809 -3.93 -34.64 10.53
N TYR A 810 -4.15 -33.40 10.97
CA TYR A 810 -3.29 -32.28 10.63
C TYR A 810 -2.17 -32.15 11.67
N SER A 811 -0.91 -32.16 11.24
CA SER A 811 0.24 -31.98 12.14
C SER A 811 0.67 -30.52 12.15
N SER A 812 0.57 -29.86 13.31
CA SER A 812 0.98 -28.46 13.50
C SER A 812 2.49 -28.24 13.35
N GLY A 813 3.32 -29.23 13.68
CA GLY A 813 4.78 -29.14 13.55
C GLY A 813 5.32 -29.35 12.13
N ALA A 814 4.55 -30.03 11.26
CA ALA A 814 4.91 -30.27 9.87
C ALA A 814 4.05 -29.46 8.87
N GLU A 815 3.11 -28.66 9.40
CA GLU A 815 2.15 -27.82 8.66
C GLU A 815 1.37 -28.57 7.56
N THR A 816 1.27 -29.90 7.66
CA THR A 816 0.71 -30.77 6.63
C THR A 816 -0.18 -31.86 7.21
N SER A 817 -1.08 -32.41 6.38
CA SER A 817 -1.89 -33.55 6.76
C SER A 817 -1.05 -34.82 6.76
N MET A 818 -1.00 -35.49 7.91
CA MET A 818 -0.24 -36.72 8.14
C MET A 818 -1.18 -37.87 8.53
N VAL A 819 -0.62 -39.07 8.55
CA VAL A 819 -1.32 -40.31 8.90
C VAL A 819 -0.74 -40.88 10.18
N CYS A 820 -1.61 -41.18 11.12
CA CYS A 820 -1.29 -41.93 12.33
C CYS A 820 -1.68 -43.39 12.13
N TYR A 821 -0.75 -44.32 12.37
CA TYR A 821 -1.03 -45.76 12.42
C TYR A 821 -1.62 -46.13 13.78
N GLY A 822 -2.89 -45.81 13.98
CA GLY A 822 -3.61 -45.95 15.24
C GLY A 822 -4.75 -44.94 15.34
N THR A 823 -4.96 -44.41 16.55
CA THR A 823 -5.94 -43.36 16.84
C THR A 823 -5.26 -42.08 17.33
N ILE A 824 -5.94 -40.95 17.16
CA ILE A 824 -5.48 -39.68 17.72
C ILE A 824 -6.16 -39.48 19.08
N GLU A 825 -5.35 -39.30 20.12
CA GLU A 825 -5.79 -38.92 21.47
C GLU A 825 -4.95 -37.74 21.95
N ASP A 826 -5.59 -36.67 22.43
CA ASP A 826 -4.94 -35.44 22.91
C ASP A 826 -3.85 -34.90 21.94
N ASP A 827 -4.17 -34.85 20.64
CA ASP A 827 -3.29 -34.38 19.56
C ASP A 827 -2.01 -35.21 19.35
N SER A 828 -1.98 -36.41 19.93
CA SER A 828 -0.88 -37.37 19.82
C SER A 828 -1.31 -38.65 19.13
N CYS A 829 -0.44 -39.20 18.29
CA CYS A 829 -0.67 -40.49 17.65
C CYS A 829 -0.48 -41.62 18.66
N VAL A 830 -1.54 -42.38 18.92
CA VAL A 830 -1.56 -43.53 19.82
C VAL A 830 -1.77 -44.79 18.99
N GLY A 831 -0.78 -45.68 19.03
CA GLY A 831 -0.80 -46.96 18.36
C GLY A 831 -1.62 -48.01 19.12
N PRO A 832 -1.75 -49.23 18.55
CA PRO A 832 -2.48 -50.31 19.19
C PRO A 832 -1.99 -50.60 20.61
N GLY A 833 -2.93 -50.79 21.55
CA GLY A 833 -2.62 -51.07 22.95
C GLY A 833 -2.13 -49.88 23.78
N GLY A 834 -2.19 -48.64 23.26
CA GLY A 834 -1.83 -47.42 24.00
C GLY A 834 -0.34 -47.05 23.93
N ALA A 835 0.43 -47.67 23.04
CA ALA A 835 1.81 -47.29 22.77
C ALA A 835 1.90 -46.03 21.88
N PRO A 836 3.03 -45.30 21.84
CA PRO A 836 3.21 -44.22 20.86
C PRO A 836 3.05 -44.74 19.43
N GLY A 837 2.09 -44.17 18.70
CA GLY A 837 1.80 -44.55 17.32
C GLY A 837 2.80 -43.95 16.35
N ALA A 838 3.07 -44.66 15.26
CA ALA A 838 3.92 -44.15 14.19
C ALA A 838 3.13 -43.18 13.30
N THR A 839 3.76 -42.06 12.94
CA THR A 839 3.21 -41.11 11.98
C THR A 839 3.93 -41.25 10.63
N ALA A 840 3.19 -41.09 9.54
CA ALA A 840 3.70 -41.14 8.18
C ALA A 840 3.06 -40.07 7.30
N GLU A 841 3.68 -39.76 6.18
CA GLU A 841 3.03 -38.95 5.16
C GLU A 841 1.89 -39.72 4.48
N ILE A 842 0.87 -38.99 4.00
CA ILE A 842 -0.24 -39.56 3.22
C ILE A 842 0.27 -40.34 1.99
N SER A 843 1.39 -39.93 1.40
CA SER A 843 2.03 -40.59 0.25
C SER A 843 2.54 -42.00 0.56
N GLN A 844 2.80 -42.31 1.83
CA GLN A 844 3.41 -43.56 2.28
C GLN A 844 2.38 -44.64 2.62
N VAL A 845 1.09 -44.28 2.66
CA VAL A 845 0.00 -45.21 2.94
C VAL A 845 -0.20 -46.20 1.80
N LYS A 846 -0.43 -47.46 2.14
CA LYS A 846 -0.72 -48.51 1.16
C LYS A 846 -2.21 -48.54 0.80
N TYR A 847 -2.57 -47.84 -0.26
CA TYR A 847 -3.96 -47.79 -0.74
C TYR A 847 -4.38 -49.08 -1.46
N LEU A 848 -5.64 -49.49 -1.27
CA LEU A 848 -6.31 -50.56 -2.04
C LEU A 848 -6.27 -50.28 -3.55
N TRP A 849 -6.41 -49.00 -3.91
CA TRP A 849 -6.32 -48.51 -5.28
C TRP A 849 -5.84 -47.06 -5.28
N ASN A 850 -5.07 -46.67 -6.29
CA ASN A 850 -4.53 -45.33 -6.44
C ASN A 850 -4.52 -44.95 -7.92
N ALA A 851 -5.17 -43.84 -8.27
CA ALA A 851 -5.29 -43.36 -9.65
C ALA A 851 -3.94 -42.96 -10.24
N ASN A 852 -3.06 -42.33 -9.46
CA ASN A 852 -1.75 -41.87 -9.91
C ASN A 852 -0.83 -43.05 -10.26
N LYS A 853 -0.77 -44.10 -9.42
CA LYS A 853 -0.05 -45.35 -9.72
C LYS A 853 -0.56 -46.02 -11.00
N TRP A 854 -1.86 -45.93 -11.26
CA TRP A 854 -2.46 -46.49 -12.48
C TRP A 854 -2.15 -45.66 -13.74
N LEU A 855 -2.26 -44.32 -13.65
CA LEU A 855 -2.01 -43.40 -14.76
C LEU A 855 -0.53 -43.31 -15.14
N SER A 856 0.36 -43.31 -14.16
CA SER A 856 1.82 -43.33 -14.38
C SER A 856 2.33 -44.63 -15.02
N GLY A 857 1.57 -45.73 -14.93
CA GLY A 857 1.87 -46.99 -15.62
C GLY A 857 1.54 -47.00 -17.11
N ILE A 858 0.95 -45.94 -17.66
CA ILE A 858 0.66 -45.81 -19.10
C ILE A 858 1.95 -45.42 -19.83
N THR A 859 2.33 -46.17 -20.86
CA THR A 859 3.53 -45.84 -21.66
C THR A 859 3.29 -44.63 -22.56
N ASP A 860 4.35 -43.87 -22.87
CA ASP A 860 4.29 -42.69 -23.76
C ASP A 860 3.63 -43.00 -25.12
N GLY A 861 3.84 -44.20 -25.65
CA GLY A 861 3.19 -44.62 -26.90
C GLY A 861 1.67 -44.82 -26.76
N ALA A 862 1.21 -45.26 -25.59
CA ALA A 862 -0.21 -45.54 -25.31
C ALA A 862 -0.99 -44.31 -24.83
N ILE A 863 -0.31 -43.27 -24.33
CA ILE A 863 -0.97 -42.02 -23.89
C ILE A 863 -1.48 -41.18 -25.05
N THR A 864 -0.99 -41.39 -26.28
CA THR A 864 -1.35 -40.58 -27.46
C THR A 864 -2.74 -40.85 -28.03
N ALA A 865 -3.42 -41.93 -27.61
CA ALA A 865 -4.72 -42.33 -28.14
C ALA A 865 -5.72 -42.61 -27.03
N ASN A 866 -6.96 -42.15 -27.18
CA ASN A 866 -8.06 -42.44 -26.24
C ASN A 866 -8.54 -43.90 -26.37
N ARG A 867 -9.09 -44.47 -25.28
CA ARG A 867 -9.80 -45.76 -25.32
C ARG A 867 -11.10 -45.62 -26.12
N PRO A 868 -11.52 -46.66 -26.87
CA PRO A 868 -12.83 -46.68 -27.51
C PRO A 868 -13.96 -46.68 -26.45
N GLU A 869 -15.00 -45.88 -26.67
CA GLU A 869 -16.16 -45.71 -25.77
C GLU A 869 -16.84 -47.03 -25.37
N ALA A 870 -16.88 -48.01 -26.27
CA ALA A 870 -17.50 -49.32 -26.02
C ALA A 870 -16.70 -50.23 -25.06
N GLN A 871 -15.49 -49.84 -24.63
CA GLN A 871 -14.51 -50.74 -24.02
C GLN A 871 -13.76 -50.11 -22.82
N PHE A 872 -14.28 -49.02 -22.24
CA PHE A 872 -13.62 -48.30 -21.15
C PHE A 872 -13.45 -49.11 -19.84
N LEU A 873 -14.24 -50.17 -19.66
CA LEU A 873 -14.28 -51.02 -18.45
C LEU A 873 -13.44 -52.31 -18.52
N THR A 874 -12.78 -52.62 -19.64
CA THR A 874 -12.08 -53.91 -19.82
C THR A 874 -10.57 -53.75 -19.92
N ASP A 875 -9.84 -54.40 -19.01
CA ASP A 875 -8.38 -54.53 -19.05
C ASP A 875 -8.02 -55.92 -19.59
N SER A 876 -7.34 -56.01 -20.75
CA SER A 876 -7.00 -57.29 -21.37
C SER A 876 -5.71 -57.20 -22.17
N ALA A 877 -5.00 -58.32 -22.31
CA ALA A 877 -3.77 -58.42 -23.12
C ALA A 877 -3.95 -58.03 -24.61
N THR A 878 -5.20 -57.86 -25.07
CA THR A 878 -5.54 -57.44 -26.45
C THR A 878 -5.72 -55.93 -26.57
N TYR A 879 -5.90 -55.21 -25.47
CA TYR A 879 -6.16 -53.76 -25.44
C TYR A 879 -5.29 -53.10 -24.36
N PRO A 880 -4.12 -52.52 -24.73
CA PRO A 880 -3.20 -51.95 -23.75
C PRO A 880 -3.83 -50.75 -23.02
N SER A 881 -3.36 -50.49 -21.80
CA SER A 881 -3.70 -49.36 -20.94
C SER A 881 -3.50 -48.01 -21.68
N LYS A 882 -4.55 -47.53 -22.35
CA LYS A 882 -4.60 -46.19 -22.98
C LYS A 882 -5.30 -45.19 -22.07
N ARG A 883 -5.14 -43.89 -22.33
CA ARG A 883 -5.92 -42.84 -21.62
C ARG A 883 -7.40 -42.88 -22.04
N TYR A 884 -8.31 -42.45 -21.16
CA TYR A 884 -9.71 -42.20 -21.51
C TYR A 884 -10.14 -40.86 -20.90
N ILE A 885 -9.99 -39.80 -21.68
CA ILE A 885 -10.31 -38.43 -21.28
C ILE A 885 -11.55 -37.99 -22.04
N PHE A 886 -12.56 -37.53 -21.30
CA PHE A 886 -13.72 -36.81 -21.85
C PHE A 886 -13.45 -35.31 -21.68
N THR A 887 -13.09 -34.61 -22.76
CA THR A 887 -13.10 -33.14 -22.76
C THR A 887 -14.03 -32.62 -23.85
N TRP A 888 -14.52 -31.39 -23.67
CA TRP A 888 -15.28 -30.66 -24.69
C TRP A 888 -14.44 -30.22 -25.91
N HIS A 889 -13.11 -30.46 -25.87
CA HIS A 889 -12.16 -30.04 -26.90
C HIS A 889 -11.80 -31.16 -27.90
N ASP A 890 -12.18 -32.42 -27.63
CA ASP A 890 -11.90 -33.59 -28.48
C ASP A 890 -13.02 -33.84 -29.55
N SER A 891 -13.90 -32.87 -29.79
CA SER A 891 -14.99 -32.96 -30.79
C SER A 891 -14.69 -32.29 -32.15
N ASP A 892 -13.44 -31.87 -32.40
CA ASP A 892 -12.99 -31.34 -33.70
C ASP A 892 -12.14 -32.33 -34.52
#